data_AF-A0AAV1WW75-F1
#
_entry.id   AF-A0AAV1WW75-F1
#
_cell.length_a   1.000
_cell.length_b   1.000
_cell.length_c   1.000
_cell.angle_alpha   90.00
_cell.angle_beta   90.00
_cell.angle_gamma   90.00
#
_symmetry.space_group_name_H-M   'P 1'
#
loop_
_entity.id
_entity.type
_entity.pdbx_description
1 polymer ?
#
loop_
_entity_poly.entity_id
_entity_poly.type
_entity_poly.pdbx_seq_one_letter_code
_entity_poly.pdbx_strand_id
1 'polypeptide(L)'
;MWGAENQTKVSTQLHALICSTQIEEKVKRILKLVREDNLEEDGTPAELSKKGPLVELIEDFNYHYQSLYAQYAHILRVLRKRINGKQKKQSSSLSPDPDYSSRDEDSESGQLENDEDSENDEDSENGQLENEFHKTINGLKQELEMARTEVAELNLKLTSTLEEKEDVNSKYLAALSKIQEADNINMDVRTDAESLGTQRSKLLVENDELKQQFDVTGEIEAELSQKLEDSERITDGMRAIFDLLQDEKLALGEELKAVTGELSILKQQLEHAEQQETNISQNLKVTEEENESLKSKLSQATYEVQLAQNRIQELEAESIQLKEFLEGRYREVSTHIQKHAGYQNESSSKVKELEAQVANLELGIDMEDKIKNGTTEAEELGELLNQISEHETKCKEREELLSALMEKLEDIENDTPSKVAYLTSQINKLLSDNSTLHAQKIELKEHIFFISNGASEQVKSITDELKRLQLEVESLQYQKSDWEIQLVEKLQEDLEYTIRMQALKEEVDRKALEQEILKRDLEEKVRMLEVKLSLADQKLQVTEQLITEKEESFTEGEEKLRQEQRALEDRVATLSAIISAKNEAFQEIISNITENANSVTTGIETVNFKISDACKNYEASIANISHELQVAKTCVNEMNKEKEELNNERQHLLEKLKNKSKEELGLRTVVERLESKAKREELEKTNLNANVVELKKTIEELEKGMKEKNDGILNLEEEKREAIRQLCLWIDYHRDRYDHLKDILSNTRRGQRGA
;
A
#
# COMPACT_ATOMS: atom_id res chain seq x y z
N MET A 1 -45.86 -1.15 -67.04
CA MET A 1 -44.85 -1.74 -66.13
C MET A 1 -43.50 -1.01 -66.09
N TRP A 2 -43.07 -0.30 -67.14
CA TRP A 2 -41.79 0.42 -67.15
C TRP A 2 -41.73 1.74 -66.34
N GLY A 3 -42.87 2.40 -66.07
CA GLY A 3 -42.88 3.65 -65.28
C GLY A 3 -42.67 3.45 -63.77
N ALA A 4 -43.18 2.35 -63.21
CA ALA A 4 -43.10 2.07 -61.77
C ALA A 4 -41.70 1.61 -61.34
N GLU A 5 -41.00 0.82 -62.15
CA GLU A 5 -39.62 0.39 -61.86
C GLU A 5 -38.64 1.57 -61.87
N ASN A 6 -38.77 2.50 -62.82
CA ASN A 6 -37.91 3.68 -62.88
C ASN A 6 -38.19 4.67 -61.74
N GLN A 7 -39.45 4.89 -61.35
CA GLN A 7 -39.77 5.71 -60.17
C GLN A 7 -39.24 5.07 -58.88
N THR A 8 -39.30 3.74 -58.75
CA THR A 8 -38.78 3.03 -57.57
C THR A 8 -37.26 3.11 -57.52
N LYS A 9 -36.56 2.94 -58.65
CA LYS A 9 -35.09 3.06 -58.74
C LYS A 9 -34.59 4.46 -58.40
N VAL A 10 -35.21 5.48 -58.98
CA VAL A 10 -34.86 6.89 -58.72
C VAL A 10 -35.20 7.25 -57.28
N SER A 11 -36.34 6.80 -56.74
CA SER A 11 -36.70 7.02 -55.34
C SER A 11 -35.70 6.34 -54.39
N THR A 12 -35.28 5.09 -54.64
CA THR A 12 -34.27 4.40 -53.82
C THR A 12 -32.89 5.03 -53.92
N GLN A 13 -32.49 5.54 -55.09
CA GLN A 13 -31.22 6.26 -55.26
C GLN A 13 -31.26 7.63 -54.57
N LEU A 14 -32.38 8.35 -54.64
CA LEU A 14 -32.57 9.62 -53.94
C LEU A 14 -32.55 9.42 -52.42
N HIS A 15 -33.22 8.38 -51.92
CA HIS A 15 -33.23 8.03 -50.49
C HIS A 15 -31.83 7.61 -49.99
N ALA A 16 -31.09 6.86 -50.81
CA ALA A 16 -29.71 6.47 -50.50
C ALA A 16 -28.77 7.68 -50.48
N LEU A 17 -28.94 8.62 -51.42
CA LEU A 17 -28.14 9.84 -51.47
C LEU A 17 -28.44 10.77 -50.28
N ILE A 18 -29.71 10.91 -49.90
CA ILE A 18 -30.14 11.69 -48.73
C ILE A 18 -29.65 11.06 -47.42
N CYS A 19 -29.66 9.72 -47.30
CA CYS A 19 -29.09 9.04 -46.15
C CYS A 19 -27.56 9.20 -46.09
N SER A 20 -26.87 9.12 -47.24
CA SER A 20 -25.41 9.30 -47.30
C SER A 20 -24.99 10.70 -46.85
N THR A 21 -25.71 11.74 -47.29
CA THR A 21 -25.41 13.13 -46.90
C THR A 21 -25.75 13.41 -45.44
N GLN A 22 -26.84 12.84 -44.91
CA GLN A 22 -27.17 12.93 -43.47
C GLN A 22 -26.13 12.23 -42.59
N ILE A 23 -25.60 11.10 -43.02
CA ILE A 23 -24.54 10.35 -42.32
C ILE A 23 -23.23 11.16 -42.33
N GLU A 24 -22.84 11.74 -43.46
CA GLU A 24 -21.65 12.60 -43.56
C GLU A 24 -21.74 13.87 -42.69
N GLU A 25 -22.91 14.51 -42.58
CA GLU A 25 -23.11 15.66 -41.70
C GLU A 25 -23.03 15.30 -40.21
N LYS A 26 -23.56 14.13 -39.82
CA LYS A 26 -23.44 13.62 -38.44
C LYS A 26 -21.98 13.28 -38.10
N VAL A 27 -21.23 12.66 -39.01
CA VAL A 27 -19.80 12.37 -38.86
C VAL A 27 -18.96 13.65 -38.76
N LYS A 28 -19.26 14.68 -39.56
CA LYS A 28 -18.62 16.01 -39.45
C LYS A 28 -18.89 16.68 -38.10
N ARG A 29 -20.08 16.50 -37.52
CA ARG A 29 -20.41 16.99 -36.16
C ARG A 29 -19.62 16.27 -35.07
N ILE A 30 -19.49 14.95 -35.15
CA ILE A 30 -18.67 14.14 -34.22
C ILE A 30 -17.19 14.56 -34.30
N LEU A 31 -16.64 14.70 -35.50
CA LEU A 31 -15.26 15.13 -35.75
C LEU A 31 -14.96 16.58 -35.34
N LYS A 32 -15.99 17.40 -35.09
CA LYS A 32 -15.84 18.76 -34.55
C LYS A 32 -15.81 18.74 -33.01
N LEU A 33 -16.72 17.98 -32.39
CA LEU A 33 -16.78 17.81 -30.93
C LEU A 33 -15.53 17.13 -30.37
N VAL A 34 -15.00 16.10 -31.06
CA VAL A 34 -13.75 15.42 -30.67
C VAL A 34 -12.50 16.31 -30.84
N ARG A 35 -12.57 17.34 -31.69
CA ARG A 35 -11.44 18.26 -31.92
C ARG A 35 -11.40 19.41 -30.90
N GLU A 36 -12.53 19.75 -30.30
CA GLU A 36 -12.65 20.77 -29.26
C GLU A 36 -12.18 20.27 -27.88
N ASP A 37 -12.09 18.95 -27.67
CA ASP A 37 -11.62 18.30 -26.42
C ASP A 37 -10.08 18.19 -26.27
N ASN A 38 -9.28 18.67 -27.24
CA ASN A 38 -7.80 18.59 -27.22
C ASN A 38 -7.11 19.91 -26.83
N LEU A 39 -7.63 20.65 -25.84
CA LEU A 39 -6.94 21.80 -25.26
C LEU A 39 -6.73 21.61 -23.76
N GLU A 40 -5.46 21.35 -23.45
CA GLU A 40 -4.74 21.51 -22.17
C GLU A 40 -5.42 21.00 -20.88
N GLU A 41 -4.79 19.93 -20.40
CA GLU A 41 -4.96 19.24 -19.13
C GLU A 41 -4.61 20.17 -17.95
N ASP A 42 -5.62 20.78 -17.32
CA ASP A 42 -5.51 21.21 -15.92
C ASP A 42 -6.89 21.24 -15.23
N GLY A 43 -6.95 20.66 -14.03
CA GLY A 43 -8.16 20.09 -13.46
C GLY A 43 -9.23 21.06 -12.92
N THR A 44 -10.50 20.64 -13.02
CA THR A 44 -11.48 20.61 -11.91
C THR A 44 -12.74 19.80 -12.30
N PRO A 45 -13.37 19.06 -11.37
CA PRO A 45 -14.41 18.05 -11.68
C PRO A 45 -15.83 18.66 -11.76
N ALA A 46 -16.03 19.67 -12.60
CA ALA A 46 -17.32 20.35 -12.75
C ALA A 46 -17.81 20.54 -14.20
N GLU A 47 -17.16 19.92 -15.19
CA GLU A 47 -17.59 20.00 -16.60
C GLU A 47 -17.85 18.61 -17.24
N LEU A 48 -18.63 17.76 -16.58
CA LEU A 48 -19.17 16.54 -17.23
C LEU A 48 -20.43 16.81 -18.10
N SER A 49 -20.84 18.07 -18.25
CA SER A 49 -22.08 18.43 -18.96
C SER A 49 -21.97 18.44 -20.50
N LYS A 50 -20.77 18.30 -21.09
CA LYS A 50 -20.59 18.34 -22.57
C LYS A 50 -20.41 16.97 -23.22
N LYS A 51 -20.28 15.89 -22.44
CA LYS A 51 -20.15 14.50 -22.96
C LYS A 51 -21.50 13.86 -23.35
N GLY A 52 -22.61 14.33 -22.79
CA GLY A 52 -23.96 13.79 -23.06
C GLY A 52 -24.37 13.83 -24.53
N PRO A 53 -24.27 14.98 -25.23
CA PRO A 53 -24.65 15.09 -26.64
C PRO A 53 -23.77 14.25 -27.58
N LEU A 54 -22.51 14.01 -27.21
CA LEU A 54 -21.58 13.21 -28.01
C LEU A 54 -21.90 11.71 -27.90
N VAL A 55 -22.24 11.25 -26.69
CA VAL A 55 -22.63 9.85 -26.44
C VAL A 55 -23.96 9.53 -27.13
N GLU A 56 -24.99 10.39 -27.00
CA GLU A 56 -26.26 10.21 -27.72
C GLU A 56 -26.08 10.16 -29.25
N LEU A 57 -25.18 10.98 -29.80
CA LEU A 57 -24.93 11.01 -31.25
C LEU A 57 -24.17 9.77 -31.74
N ILE A 58 -23.30 9.19 -30.91
CA ILE A 58 -22.60 7.92 -31.19
C ILE A 58 -23.56 6.74 -31.08
N GLU A 59 -24.44 6.73 -30.08
CA GLU A 59 -25.46 5.69 -29.91
C GLU A 59 -26.49 5.69 -31.04
N ASP A 60 -26.95 6.87 -31.47
CA ASP A 60 -27.84 7.03 -32.63
C ASP A 60 -27.17 6.56 -33.93
N PHE A 61 -25.86 6.82 -34.10
CA PHE A 61 -25.09 6.33 -35.24
C PHE A 61 -24.93 4.80 -35.23
N ASN A 62 -24.65 4.22 -34.05
CA ASN A 62 -24.54 2.77 -33.89
C ASN A 62 -25.88 2.07 -34.13
N TYR A 63 -26.99 2.65 -33.68
CA TYR A 63 -28.34 2.14 -33.95
C TYR A 63 -28.65 2.13 -35.45
N HIS A 64 -28.32 3.20 -36.18
CA HIS A 64 -28.50 3.25 -37.62
C HIS A 64 -27.60 2.27 -38.38
N TYR A 65 -26.35 2.09 -37.92
CA TYR A 65 -25.43 1.10 -38.49
C TYR A 65 -25.95 -0.34 -38.32
N GLN A 66 -26.43 -0.68 -37.12
CA GLN A 66 -27.02 -2.00 -36.85
C GLN A 66 -28.30 -2.25 -37.66
N SER A 67 -29.15 -1.23 -37.82
CA SER A 67 -30.36 -1.32 -38.65
C SER A 67 -30.03 -1.54 -40.14
N LEU A 68 -29.02 -0.83 -40.66
CA LEU A 68 -28.55 -1.02 -42.04
C LEU A 68 -27.96 -2.42 -42.26
N TYR A 69 -27.19 -2.92 -41.29
CA TYR A 69 -26.63 -4.27 -41.34
C TYR A 69 -27.71 -5.34 -41.32
N ALA A 70 -28.78 -5.14 -40.54
CA ALA A 70 -29.94 -6.04 -40.52
C ALA A 70 -30.69 -6.06 -41.87
N GLN A 71 -30.81 -4.91 -42.54
CA GLN A 71 -31.39 -4.83 -43.88
C GLN A 71 -30.52 -5.52 -44.94
N TYR A 72 -29.20 -5.38 -44.84
CA TYR A 72 -28.26 -6.08 -45.71
C TYR A 72 -28.34 -7.61 -45.51
N ALA A 73 -28.41 -8.08 -44.27
CA ALA A 73 -28.59 -9.49 -43.94
C ALA A 73 -29.94 -10.04 -44.48
N HIS A 74 -30.99 -9.23 -44.46
CA HIS A 74 -32.28 -9.58 -45.05
C HIS A 74 -32.19 -9.71 -46.57
N ILE A 75 -31.49 -8.78 -47.26
CA ILE A 75 -31.26 -8.85 -48.70
C ILE A 75 -30.42 -10.08 -49.07
N LEU A 76 -29.38 -10.40 -48.29
CA LEU A 76 -28.56 -11.60 -48.48
C LEU A 76 -29.39 -12.88 -48.35
N ARG A 77 -30.34 -12.91 -47.40
CA ARG A 77 -31.26 -14.03 -47.19
C ARG A 77 -32.26 -14.16 -48.35
N VAL A 78 -32.75 -13.04 -48.89
CA VAL A 78 -33.65 -13.02 -50.06
C VAL A 78 -32.91 -13.47 -51.33
N LEU A 79 -31.66 -13.03 -51.53
CA LEU A 79 -30.81 -13.48 -52.65
C LEU A 79 -30.49 -14.98 -52.54
N ARG A 80 -30.14 -15.48 -51.35
CA ARG A 80 -29.91 -16.91 -51.10
C ARG A 80 -31.17 -17.76 -51.36
N LYS A 81 -32.36 -17.29 -50.97
CA LYS A 81 -33.63 -17.96 -51.30
C LYS A 81 -33.93 -17.97 -52.80
N ARG A 82 -33.55 -16.92 -53.53
CA ARG A 82 -33.77 -16.83 -54.98
C ARG A 82 -32.82 -17.75 -55.77
N ILE A 83 -31.59 -17.95 -55.30
CA ILE A 83 -30.61 -18.86 -55.91
C ILE A 83 -30.98 -20.33 -55.68
N ASN A 84 -31.48 -20.70 -54.49
CA ASN A 84 -31.87 -22.08 -54.17
C ASN A 84 -33.26 -22.51 -54.70
N GLY A 85 -34.00 -21.62 -55.39
CA GLY A 85 -35.32 -21.91 -55.96
C GLY A 85 -35.31 -22.55 -57.35
N LYS A 86 -34.15 -22.63 -58.02
CA LYS A 86 -33.99 -23.19 -59.37
C LYS A 86 -32.89 -24.25 -59.44
N GLN A 87 -32.96 -25.29 -58.61
CA GLN A 87 -32.32 -26.58 -58.90
C GLN A 87 -32.81 -27.62 -57.88
N LYS A 88 -33.84 -28.38 -58.26
CA LYS A 88 -34.19 -29.63 -57.56
C LYS A 88 -34.90 -30.58 -58.52
N LYS A 89 -34.12 -31.39 -59.23
CA LYS A 89 -34.46 -32.77 -59.59
C LYS A 89 -33.23 -33.47 -60.17
N GLN A 90 -32.91 -34.62 -59.57
CA GLN A 90 -31.87 -35.60 -59.91
C GLN A 90 -30.43 -35.14 -59.57
N SER A 91 -29.57 -35.91 -58.91
CA SER A 91 -29.67 -37.20 -58.22
C SER A 91 -28.41 -37.38 -57.37
N SER A 92 -28.55 -38.21 -56.36
CA SER A 92 -27.61 -38.69 -55.33
C SER A 92 -26.19 -39.08 -55.77
N SER A 93 -25.22 -38.64 -54.95
CA SER A 93 -24.07 -39.36 -54.35
C SER A 93 -23.28 -40.39 -55.17
N LEU A 94 -21.96 -40.19 -55.31
CA LEU A 94 -20.90 -40.82 -54.48
C LEU A 94 -19.50 -40.45 -55.01
N SER A 95 -18.53 -40.51 -54.09
CA SER A 95 -17.08 -40.34 -54.26
C SER A 95 -16.41 -41.61 -54.86
N PRO A 96 -15.07 -41.75 -54.88
CA PRO A 96 -14.19 -41.32 -55.99
C PRO A 96 -13.30 -42.48 -56.51
N ASP A 97 -12.40 -42.11 -57.42
CA ASP A 97 -11.10 -42.74 -57.75
C ASP A 97 -10.94 -43.50 -59.08
N PRO A 98 -9.71 -43.45 -59.64
CA PRO A 98 -9.48 -43.26 -61.08
C PRO A 98 -8.81 -44.47 -61.75
N ASP A 99 -8.92 -44.55 -63.08
CA ASP A 99 -7.94 -45.27 -63.87
C ASP A 99 -7.76 -44.59 -65.24
N TYR A 100 -6.52 -44.22 -65.52
CA TYR A 100 -6.06 -43.60 -66.75
C TYR A 100 -5.68 -44.72 -67.73
N SER A 101 -6.29 -44.76 -68.91
CA SER A 101 -5.67 -45.43 -70.04
C SER A 101 -5.93 -44.65 -71.32
N SER A 102 -4.81 -44.31 -71.98
CA SER A 102 -4.74 -43.53 -73.19
C SER A 102 -5.44 -44.19 -74.37
N ARG A 103 -6.05 -43.29 -75.11
CA ARG A 103 -6.76 -43.39 -76.37
C ARG A 103 -5.72 -43.31 -77.50
N ASP A 104 -5.89 -44.15 -78.51
CA ASP A 104 -5.67 -43.85 -79.93
C ASP A 104 -6.12 -45.07 -80.77
N GLU A 105 -7.10 -44.86 -81.65
CA GLU A 105 -7.35 -45.73 -82.80
C GLU A 105 -7.74 -44.86 -83.99
N ASP A 106 -6.92 -44.95 -85.04
CA ASP A 106 -7.20 -44.59 -86.42
C ASP A 106 -8.22 -45.57 -87.04
N SER A 107 -9.05 -45.16 -88.01
CA SER A 107 -9.30 -45.89 -89.30
C SER A 107 -10.51 -45.40 -90.10
N GLU A 108 -10.17 -44.90 -91.29
CA GLU A 108 -10.78 -44.89 -92.64
C GLU A 108 -12.01 -45.76 -93.06
N SER A 109 -12.57 -45.31 -94.22
CA SER A 109 -13.42 -45.97 -95.25
C SER A 109 -14.95 -45.81 -95.09
N GLY A 110 -15.80 -45.61 -96.12
CA GLY A 110 -15.69 -45.60 -97.57
C GLY A 110 -17.05 -45.95 -98.22
N GLN A 111 -17.61 -45.03 -99.02
CA GLN A 111 -18.30 -45.19 -100.33
C GLN A 111 -19.57 -46.08 -100.60
N LEU A 112 -20.52 -45.45 -101.35
CA LEU A 112 -21.44 -45.93 -102.44
C LEU A 112 -22.67 -46.81 -102.03
N GLU A 113 -23.84 -46.82 -102.69
CA GLU A 113 -24.48 -46.17 -103.87
C GLU A 113 -25.98 -46.59 -103.92
N ASN A 114 -26.83 -45.76 -104.54
CA ASN A 114 -27.94 -46.07 -105.48
C ASN A 114 -29.14 -46.95 -105.02
N ASP A 115 -30.38 -46.90 -105.56
CA ASP A 115 -31.02 -46.18 -106.68
C ASP A 115 -32.55 -46.42 -106.62
N GLU A 116 -33.28 -45.73 -107.51
CA GLU A 116 -34.55 -46.14 -108.18
C GLU A 116 -35.87 -46.22 -107.38
N ASP A 117 -37.05 -45.96 -107.95
CA ASP A 117 -37.59 -45.13 -109.03
C ASP A 117 -39.11 -45.45 -109.08
N SER A 118 -39.85 -44.71 -109.91
CA SER A 118 -41.05 -45.18 -110.62
C SER A 118 -42.37 -45.23 -109.83
N GLU A 119 -43.32 -44.33 -110.12
CA GLU A 119 -44.40 -44.49 -111.15
C GLU A 119 -45.67 -45.08 -110.51
N ASN A 120 -46.90 -44.69 -110.80
CA ASN A 120 -47.51 -43.61 -111.59
C ASN A 120 -49.03 -43.89 -111.55
N ASP A 121 -49.83 -42.89 -111.94
CA ASP A 121 -51.09 -43.03 -112.71
C ASP A 121 -52.32 -43.68 -112.02
N GLU A 122 -53.57 -43.31 -112.29
CA GLU A 122 -54.20 -42.32 -113.17
C GLU A 122 -55.70 -42.32 -112.78
N ASP A 123 -56.27 -41.12 -112.64
CA ASP A 123 -57.43 -40.57 -113.35
C ASP A 123 -58.68 -41.48 -113.62
N SER A 124 -59.89 -41.10 -113.18
CA SER A 124 -60.74 -40.02 -113.74
C SER A 124 -61.24 -40.40 -115.16
N GLU A 125 -62.44 -40.14 -115.70
CA GLU A 125 -63.52 -39.19 -115.49
C GLU A 125 -64.59 -39.51 -116.55
N ASN A 126 -65.86 -39.08 -116.40
CA ASN A 126 -66.69 -38.57 -117.54
C ASN A 126 -68.03 -38.01 -117.01
N GLY A 127 -68.49 -36.81 -117.35
CA GLY A 127 -67.89 -35.81 -118.22
C GLY A 127 -68.69 -34.50 -118.21
N GLN A 128 -67.97 -33.40 -117.93
CA GLN A 128 -68.02 -32.10 -118.63
C GLN A 128 -66.81 -31.19 -118.27
N LEU A 129 -65.60 -31.74 -118.01
CA LEU A 129 -64.45 -31.02 -117.37
C LEU A 129 -63.03 -31.28 -117.97
N GLU A 130 -62.86 -31.78 -119.20
CA GLU A 130 -61.60 -32.42 -119.67
C GLU A 130 -60.51 -31.50 -120.33
N ASN A 131 -60.64 -30.17 -120.35
CA ASN A 131 -59.70 -29.30 -121.10
C ASN A 131 -58.59 -28.64 -120.23
N GLU A 132 -58.57 -28.87 -118.92
CA GLU A 132 -57.58 -28.27 -117.99
C GLU A 132 -56.42 -29.23 -117.63
N PHE A 133 -56.59 -30.55 -117.71
CA PHE A 133 -55.67 -31.53 -117.09
C PHE A 133 -54.33 -31.82 -117.80
N HIS A 134 -54.23 -31.66 -119.12
CA HIS A 134 -52.96 -31.99 -119.82
C HIS A 134 -51.86 -30.93 -119.69
N LYS A 135 -52.20 -29.71 -119.25
CA LYS A 135 -51.23 -28.63 -119.11
C LYS A 135 -50.45 -28.71 -117.79
N THR A 136 -51.01 -29.37 -116.79
CA THR A 136 -50.42 -29.54 -115.46
C THR A 136 -49.29 -30.58 -115.44
N ILE A 137 -49.41 -31.72 -116.15
CA ILE A 137 -48.45 -32.83 -116.04
C ILE A 137 -47.05 -32.50 -116.58
N ASN A 138 -46.95 -31.83 -117.72
CA ASN A 138 -45.64 -31.47 -118.29
C ASN A 138 -44.91 -30.40 -117.47
N GLY A 139 -45.64 -29.54 -116.74
CA GLY A 139 -45.05 -28.64 -115.76
C GLY A 139 -44.35 -29.41 -114.64
N LEU A 140 -44.98 -30.48 -114.15
CA LEU A 140 -44.48 -31.26 -113.01
C LEU A 140 -43.16 -32.00 -113.30
N LYS A 141 -42.90 -32.43 -114.54
CA LYS A 141 -41.68 -33.21 -114.86
C LYS A 141 -40.42 -32.35 -114.94
N GLN A 142 -40.51 -31.15 -115.51
CA GLN A 142 -39.40 -30.19 -115.48
C GLN A 142 -39.13 -29.69 -114.06
N GLU A 143 -40.19 -29.54 -113.25
CA GLU A 143 -40.04 -29.23 -111.83
C GLU A 143 -39.26 -30.33 -111.07
N LEU A 144 -39.48 -31.61 -111.39
CA LEU A 144 -38.79 -32.73 -110.74
C LEU A 144 -37.28 -32.76 -111.04
N GLU A 145 -36.88 -32.49 -112.28
CA GLU A 145 -35.48 -32.59 -112.69
C GLU A 145 -34.64 -31.41 -112.15
N MET A 146 -35.22 -30.21 -112.12
CA MET A 146 -34.65 -29.08 -111.38
C MET A 146 -34.50 -29.42 -109.89
N ALA A 147 -35.49 -30.08 -109.29
CA ALA A 147 -35.43 -30.51 -107.89
C ALA A 147 -34.30 -31.53 -107.64
N ARG A 148 -34.00 -32.45 -108.57
CA ARG A 148 -32.89 -33.41 -108.41
C ARG A 148 -31.52 -32.73 -108.44
N THR A 149 -31.29 -31.77 -109.34
CA THR A 149 -30.04 -30.99 -109.35
C THR A 149 -29.90 -30.11 -108.12
N GLU A 150 -31.01 -29.54 -107.65
CA GLU A 150 -31.07 -28.78 -106.41
C GLU A 150 -30.73 -29.67 -105.20
N VAL A 151 -31.22 -30.92 -105.16
CA VAL A 151 -30.87 -31.90 -104.11
C VAL A 151 -29.36 -32.23 -104.10
N ALA A 152 -28.74 -32.41 -105.27
CA ALA A 152 -27.30 -32.70 -105.33
C ALA A 152 -26.45 -31.51 -104.86
N GLU A 153 -26.83 -30.29 -105.25
CA GLU A 153 -26.16 -29.06 -104.80
C GLU A 153 -26.36 -28.83 -103.29
N LEU A 154 -27.57 -29.11 -102.77
CA LEU A 154 -27.86 -29.12 -101.34
C LEU A 154 -27.05 -30.18 -100.59
N ASN A 155 -26.84 -31.37 -101.17
CA ASN A 155 -26.02 -32.43 -100.56
C ASN A 155 -24.54 -32.05 -100.48
N LEU A 156 -23.98 -31.43 -101.52
CA LEU A 156 -22.61 -30.92 -101.49
C LEU A 156 -22.44 -29.80 -100.45
N LYS A 157 -23.46 -28.94 -100.35
CA LYS A 157 -23.52 -27.92 -99.29
C LYS A 157 -23.63 -28.57 -97.91
N LEU A 158 -24.39 -29.65 -97.78
CA LEU A 158 -24.53 -30.40 -96.53
C LEU A 158 -23.19 -31.02 -96.10
N THR A 159 -22.44 -31.66 -97.02
CA THR A 159 -21.12 -32.26 -96.70
C THR A 159 -20.11 -31.19 -96.33
N SER A 160 -20.05 -30.07 -97.07
CA SER A 160 -19.20 -28.93 -96.71
C SER A 160 -19.58 -28.34 -95.35
N THR A 161 -20.87 -28.22 -95.03
CA THR A 161 -21.30 -27.76 -93.70
C THR A 161 -21.00 -28.78 -92.59
N LEU A 162 -20.92 -30.07 -92.92
CA LEU A 162 -20.60 -31.12 -91.97
C LEU A 162 -19.10 -31.10 -91.64
N GLU A 163 -18.24 -30.97 -92.64
CA GLU A 163 -16.79 -30.79 -92.46
C GLU A 163 -16.50 -29.51 -91.66
N GLU A 164 -17.14 -28.37 -92.01
CA GLU A 164 -17.04 -27.14 -91.22
C GLU A 164 -17.50 -27.33 -89.77
N LYS A 165 -18.57 -28.11 -89.55
CA LYS A 165 -19.07 -28.42 -88.20
C LYS A 165 -18.07 -29.29 -87.43
N GLU A 166 -17.44 -30.28 -88.05
CA GLU A 166 -16.42 -31.12 -87.41
C GLU A 166 -15.15 -30.33 -87.07
N ASP A 167 -14.72 -29.44 -87.98
CA ASP A 167 -13.63 -28.49 -87.76
C ASP A 167 -13.92 -27.56 -86.58
N VAL A 168 -15.14 -27.01 -86.52
CA VAL A 168 -15.61 -26.17 -85.42
C VAL A 168 -15.68 -26.97 -84.12
N ASN A 169 -16.12 -28.23 -84.17
CA ASN A 169 -16.18 -29.10 -82.98
C ASN A 169 -14.78 -29.44 -82.44
N SER A 170 -13.81 -29.69 -83.33
CA SER A 170 -12.41 -29.91 -82.95
C SER A 170 -11.78 -28.66 -82.34
N LYS A 171 -12.05 -27.47 -82.91
CA LYS A 171 -11.64 -26.17 -82.35
C LYS A 171 -12.31 -25.90 -81.00
N TYR A 172 -13.58 -26.28 -80.84
CA TYR A 172 -14.33 -26.16 -79.59
C TYR A 172 -13.74 -27.04 -78.47
N LEU A 173 -13.43 -28.30 -78.76
CA LEU A 173 -12.77 -29.20 -77.81
C LEU A 173 -11.38 -28.72 -77.41
N ALA A 174 -10.58 -28.22 -78.37
CA ALA A 174 -9.28 -27.63 -78.08
C ALA A 174 -9.39 -26.36 -77.21
N ALA A 175 -10.41 -25.53 -77.45
CA ALA A 175 -10.69 -24.36 -76.61
C ALA A 175 -11.10 -24.76 -75.19
N LEU A 176 -11.91 -25.80 -75.03
CA LEU A 176 -12.27 -26.34 -73.70
C LEU A 176 -11.05 -26.84 -72.93
N SER A 177 -10.14 -27.58 -73.57
CA SER A 177 -8.89 -28.02 -72.93
C SER A 177 -8.06 -26.84 -72.43
N LYS A 178 -7.92 -25.79 -73.25
CA LYS A 178 -7.19 -24.56 -72.86
C LYS A 178 -7.87 -23.80 -71.72
N ILE A 179 -9.20 -23.79 -71.66
CA ILE A 179 -9.94 -23.20 -70.54
C ILE A 179 -9.67 -23.99 -69.27
N GLN A 180 -9.70 -25.32 -69.33
CA GLN A 180 -9.41 -26.17 -68.17
C GLN A 180 -7.96 -25.99 -67.66
N GLU A 181 -6.99 -25.89 -68.56
CA GLU A 181 -5.60 -25.56 -68.19
C GLU A 181 -5.49 -24.18 -67.51
N ALA A 182 -6.17 -23.17 -68.04
CA ALA A 182 -6.20 -21.84 -67.45
C ALA A 182 -6.88 -21.83 -66.06
N ASP A 183 -7.94 -22.62 -65.89
CA ASP A 183 -8.63 -22.77 -64.60
C ASP A 183 -7.73 -23.45 -63.55
N ASN A 184 -6.94 -24.45 -63.95
CA ASN A 184 -5.96 -25.08 -63.06
C ASN A 184 -4.87 -24.08 -62.63
N ILE A 185 -4.31 -23.31 -63.56
CA ILE A 185 -3.33 -22.25 -63.24
C ILE A 185 -3.94 -21.20 -62.30
N ASN A 186 -5.18 -20.77 -62.54
CA ASN A 186 -5.87 -19.83 -61.66
C ASN A 186 -6.08 -20.39 -60.25
N MET A 187 -6.33 -21.69 -60.12
CA MET A 187 -6.45 -22.35 -58.82
C MET A 187 -5.12 -22.33 -58.07
N ASP A 188 -4.00 -22.66 -58.72
CA ASP A 188 -2.67 -22.66 -58.12
C ASP A 188 -2.28 -21.23 -57.66
N VAL A 189 -2.47 -20.23 -58.53
CA VAL A 189 -2.22 -18.82 -58.20
C VAL A 189 -3.08 -18.36 -57.02
N ARG A 190 -4.33 -18.84 -56.90
CA ARG A 190 -5.19 -18.53 -55.75
C ARG A 190 -4.64 -19.14 -54.46
N THR A 191 -4.18 -20.40 -54.50
CA THR A 191 -3.58 -21.04 -53.33
C THR A 191 -2.28 -20.37 -52.89
N ASP A 192 -1.45 -19.92 -53.83
CA ASP A 192 -0.25 -19.15 -53.54
C ASP A 192 -0.59 -17.78 -52.95
N ALA A 193 -1.61 -17.10 -53.48
CA ALA A 193 -2.08 -15.82 -52.95
C ALA A 193 -2.63 -15.96 -51.51
N GLU A 194 -3.37 -17.03 -51.23
CA GLU A 194 -3.84 -17.35 -49.87
C GLU A 194 -2.67 -17.63 -48.93
N SER A 195 -1.70 -18.45 -49.34
CA SER A 195 -0.48 -18.74 -48.58
C SER A 195 0.33 -17.48 -48.26
N LEU A 196 0.60 -16.64 -49.26
CA LEU A 196 1.27 -15.35 -49.08
C LEU A 196 0.46 -14.40 -48.19
N GLY A 197 -0.87 -14.42 -48.28
CA GLY A 197 -1.76 -13.71 -47.37
C GLY A 197 -1.54 -14.12 -45.92
N THR A 198 -1.48 -15.43 -45.64
CA THR A 198 -1.22 -15.92 -44.28
C THR A 198 0.17 -15.56 -43.77
N GLN A 199 1.21 -15.64 -44.61
CA GLN A 199 2.57 -15.24 -44.23
C GLN A 199 2.65 -13.76 -43.94
N ARG A 200 2.03 -12.91 -44.78
CA ARG A 200 1.96 -11.47 -44.55
C ARG A 200 1.25 -11.13 -43.25
N SER A 201 0.16 -11.81 -42.91
CA SER A 201 -0.52 -11.62 -41.62
C SER A 201 0.35 -12.01 -40.44
N LYS A 202 1.11 -13.11 -40.53
CA LYS A 202 2.05 -13.52 -39.48
C LYS A 202 3.17 -12.48 -39.27
N LEU A 203 3.79 -12.03 -40.36
CA LEU A 203 4.83 -11.01 -40.30
C LEU A 203 4.31 -9.67 -39.76
N LEU A 204 3.05 -9.32 -40.03
CA LEU A 204 2.45 -8.10 -39.48
C LEU A 204 2.35 -8.18 -37.95
N VAL A 205 1.88 -9.32 -37.42
CA VAL A 205 1.80 -9.54 -35.97
C VAL A 205 3.19 -9.52 -35.33
N GLU A 206 4.17 -10.20 -35.93
CA GLU A 206 5.55 -10.20 -35.43
C GLU A 206 6.17 -8.79 -35.44
N ASN A 207 5.85 -7.97 -36.45
CA ASN A 207 6.32 -6.58 -36.52
C ASN A 207 5.65 -5.70 -35.45
N ASP A 208 4.36 -5.91 -35.17
CA ASP A 208 3.66 -5.23 -34.08
C ASP A 208 4.23 -5.64 -32.71
N GLU A 209 4.55 -6.92 -32.50
CA GLU A 209 5.20 -7.43 -31.29
C GLU A 209 6.62 -6.86 -31.10
N LEU A 210 7.44 -6.85 -32.16
CA LEU A 210 8.77 -6.27 -32.14
C LEU A 210 8.73 -4.76 -31.87
N LYS A 211 7.74 -4.06 -32.43
CA LYS A 211 7.54 -2.65 -32.14
C LYS A 211 7.19 -2.41 -30.67
N GLN A 212 6.30 -3.23 -30.11
CA GLN A 212 5.98 -3.15 -28.68
C GLN A 212 7.21 -3.44 -27.80
N GLN A 213 8.04 -4.41 -28.17
CA GLN A 213 9.30 -4.68 -27.46
C GLN A 213 10.29 -3.50 -27.57
N PHE A 214 10.36 -2.85 -28.73
CA PHE A 214 11.20 -1.67 -28.93
C PHE A 214 10.74 -0.51 -28.04
N ASP A 215 9.44 -0.25 -27.97
CA ASP A 215 8.86 0.80 -27.13
C ASP A 215 9.17 0.52 -25.63
N VAL A 216 8.97 -0.72 -25.16
CA VAL A 216 9.33 -1.12 -23.78
C VAL A 216 10.84 -0.98 -23.53
N THR A 217 11.68 -1.32 -24.52
CA THR A 217 13.14 -1.15 -24.40
C THR A 217 13.51 0.32 -24.27
N GLY A 218 12.84 1.21 -25.03
CA GLY A 218 13.01 2.66 -24.91
C GLY A 218 12.59 3.21 -23.54
N GLU A 219 11.50 2.70 -22.96
CA GLU A 219 11.08 3.06 -21.60
C GLU A 219 12.12 2.64 -20.55
N ILE A 220 12.66 1.41 -20.67
CA ILE A 220 13.73 0.92 -19.79
C ILE A 220 15.01 1.75 -19.92
N GLU A 221 15.39 2.12 -21.15
CA GLU A 221 16.57 2.98 -21.40
C GLU A 221 16.40 4.37 -20.77
N ALA A 222 15.21 4.96 -20.86
CA ALA A 222 14.89 6.22 -20.20
C ALA A 222 14.95 6.10 -18.67
N GLU A 223 14.40 5.02 -18.09
CA GLU A 223 14.45 4.77 -16.64
C GLU A 223 15.89 4.58 -16.14
N LEU A 224 16.72 3.84 -16.90
CA LEU A 224 18.13 3.67 -16.58
C LEU A 224 18.91 4.97 -16.69
N SER A 225 18.62 5.81 -17.69
CA SER A 225 19.24 7.12 -17.85
C SER A 225 18.90 8.04 -16.68
N GLN A 226 17.64 8.04 -16.24
CA GLN A 226 17.22 8.81 -15.06
C GLN A 226 17.92 8.32 -13.78
N LYS A 227 18.00 7.01 -13.55
CA LYS A 227 18.72 6.45 -12.39
C LYS A 227 20.21 6.78 -12.41
N LEU A 228 20.82 6.84 -13.59
CA LEU A 228 22.22 7.25 -13.73
C LEU A 228 22.40 8.73 -13.36
N GLU A 229 21.53 9.61 -13.84
CA GLU A 229 21.55 11.03 -13.50
C GLU A 229 21.33 11.26 -11.99
N ASP A 230 20.39 10.55 -11.38
CA ASP A 230 20.16 10.62 -9.93
C ASP A 230 21.39 10.13 -9.13
N SER A 231 22.06 9.06 -9.59
CA SER A 231 23.31 8.58 -9.00
C SER A 231 24.45 9.59 -9.15
N GLU A 232 24.53 10.30 -10.28
CA GLU A 232 25.52 11.36 -10.50
C GLU A 232 25.26 12.54 -9.56
N ARG A 233 24.00 12.96 -9.40
CA ARG A 233 23.60 13.99 -8.42
C ARG A 233 23.94 13.60 -6.98
N ILE A 234 23.73 12.35 -6.60
CA ILE A 234 24.14 11.84 -5.27
C ILE A 234 25.65 11.92 -5.12
N THR A 235 26.40 11.51 -6.15
CA THR A 235 27.87 11.53 -6.14
C THR A 235 28.42 12.95 -6.03
N ASP A 236 27.85 13.91 -6.76
CA ASP A 236 28.19 15.32 -6.67
C ASP A 236 27.83 15.91 -5.30
N GLY A 237 26.69 15.52 -4.74
CA GLY A 237 26.32 15.87 -3.36
C GLY A 237 27.31 15.34 -2.33
N MET A 238 27.76 14.10 -2.47
CA MET A 238 28.80 13.51 -1.61
C MET A 238 30.14 14.23 -1.77
N ARG A 239 30.52 14.62 -2.99
CA ARG A 239 31.74 15.40 -3.25
C ARG A 239 31.68 16.77 -2.57
N ALA A 240 30.57 17.48 -2.68
CA ALA A 240 30.40 18.77 -2.02
C ALA A 240 30.49 18.67 -0.49
N ILE A 241 29.91 17.63 0.11
CA ILE A 241 30.06 17.37 1.56
C ILE A 241 31.51 17.05 1.91
N PHE A 242 32.20 16.25 1.09
CA PHE A 242 33.61 15.95 1.30
C PHE A 242 34.48 17.21 1.29
N ASP A 243 34.26 18.11 0.32
CA ASP A 243 34.98 19.38 0.23
C ASP A 243 34.71 20.26 1.46
N LEU A 244 33.45 20.34 1.92
CA LEU A 244 33.11 21.06 3.17
C LEU A 244 33.80 20.46 4.41
N LEU A 245 33.82 19.14 4.54
CA LEU A 245 34.50 18.46 5.64
C LEU A 245 36.03 18.63 5.58
N GLN A 246 36.59 18.69 4.37
CA GLN A 246 38.01 18.97 4.15
C GLN A 246 38.35 20.39 4.61
N ASP A 247 37.52 21.38 4.28
CA ASP A 247 37.68 22.77 4.71
C ASP A 247 37.53 22.91 6.23
N GLU A 248 36.53 22.26 6.83
CA GLU A 248 36.34 22.25 8.29
C GLU A 248 37.54 21.61 9.01
N LYS A 249 38.09 20.52 8.46
CA LYS A 249 39.32 19.90 8.97
C LYS A 249 40.52 20.85 8.91
N LEU A 250 40.65 21.64 7.84
CA LEU A 250 41.71 22.65 7.73
C LEU A 250 41.54 23.75 8.79
N ALA A 251 40.32 24.27 8.95
CA ALA A 251 40.01 25.30 9.96
C ALA A 251 40.29 24.80 11.39
N LEU A 252 39.82 23.59 11.75
CA LEU A 252 40.12 22.97 13.04
C LEU A 252 41.62 22.73 13.24
N GLY A 253 42.35 22.42 12.16
CA GLY A 253 43.80 22.30 12.19
C GLY A 253 44.52 23.62 12.50
N GLU A 254 43.99 24.74 12.02
CA GLU A 254 44.50 26.08 12.34
C GLU A 254 44.17 26.48 13.78
N GLU A 255 42.95 26.23 14.24
CA GLU A 255 42.56 26.46 15.64
C GLU A 255 43.42 25.64 16.61
N LEU A 256 43.68 24.37 16.30
CA LEU A 256 44.53 23.51 17.14
C LEU A 256 45.97 24.02 17.19
N LYS A 257 46.51 24.55 16.09
CA LYS A 257 47.83 25.23 16.09
C LYS A 257 47.82 26.48 16.95
N ALA A 258 46.75 27.29 16.89
CA ALA A 258 46.60 28.49 17.73
C ALA A 258 46.58 28.12 19.22
N VAL A 259 45.73 27.15 19.61
CA VAL A 259 45.64 26.64 20.99
C VAL A 259 46.97 26.03 21.45
N THR A 260 47.68 25.32 20.56
CA THR A 260 49.02 24.78 20.87
C THR A 260 50.02 25.92 21.12
N GLY A 261 49.94 27.00 20.34
CA GLY A 261 50.73 28.22 20.56
C GLY A 261 50.42 28.88 21.91
N GLU A 262 49.14 29.02 22.25
CA GLU A 262 48.71 29.55 23.56
C GLU A 262 49.17 28.67 24.71
N LEU A 263 49.07 27.34 24.60
CA LEU A 263 49.59 26.40 25.59
C LEU A 263 51.11 26.52 25.76
N SER A 264 51.86 26.77 24.68
CA SER A 264 53.30 26.98 24.78
C SER A 264 53.63 28.26 25.56
N ILE A 265 52.85 29.33 25.38
CA ILE A 265 53.01 30.58 26.13
C ILE A 265 52.68 30.35 27.61
N LEU A 266 51.55 29.70 27.91
CA LEU A 266 51.16 29.39 29.29
C LEU A 266 52.18 28.48 29.98
N LYS A 267 52.74 27.50 29.27
CA LYS A 267 53.79 26.62 29.79
C LYS A 267 55.05 27.40 30.16
N GLN A 268 55.48 28.34 29.32
CA GLN A 268 56.62 29.21 29.63
C GLN A 268 56.34 30.12 30.84
N GLN A 269 55.12 30.65 30.95
CA GLN A 269 54.71 31.46 32.10
C GLN A 269 54.70 30.64 33.40
N LEU A 270 54.24 29.39 33.35
CA LEU A 270 54.26 28.47 34.49
C LEU A 270 55.69 28.16 34.92
N GLU A 271 56.58 27.80 33.97
CA GLU A 271 57.98 27.50 34.26
C GLU A 271 58.70 28.71 34.88
N HIS A 272 58.42 29.92 34.38
CA HIS A 272 58.92 31.14 34.99
C HIS A 272 58.39 31.34 36.41
N ALA A 273 57.09 31.09 36.67
CA ALA A 273 56.51 31.19 38.00
C ALA A 273 57.10 30.15 38.97
N GLU A 274 57.28 28.91 38.54
CA GLU A 274 57.94 27.85 39.32
C GLU A 274 59.40 28.22 39.62
N GLN A 275 60.12 28.81 38.67
CA GLN A 275 61.48 29.30 38.90
C GLN A 275 61.51 30.48 39.89
N GLN A 276 60.51 31.36 39.85
CA GLN A 276 60.37 32.42 40.85
C GLN A 276 60.07 31.85 42.24
N GLU A 277 59.19 30.85 42.34
CA GLU A 277 58.85 30.19 43.60
C GLU A 277 60.07 29.50 44.22
N THR A 278 60.84 28.76 43.42
CA THR A 278 62.07 28.12 43.89
C THR A 278 63.12 29.13 44.36
N ASN A 279 63.28 30.25 43.66
CA ASN A 279 64.15 31.34 44.10
C ASN A 279 63.67 31.98 45.42
N ILE A 280 62.36 32.23 45.56
CA ILE A 280 61.78 32.76 46.81
C ILE A 280 61.99 31.77 47.96
N SER A 281 61.76 30.48 47.72
CA SER A 281 61.94 29.42 48.71
C SER A 281 63.39 29.29 49.18
N GLN A 282 64.36 29.36 48.26
CA GLN A 282 65.79 29.38 48.60
C GLN A 282 66.15 30.62 49.43
N ASN A 283 65.68 31.81 49.03
CA ASN A 283 65.92 33.04 49.78
C ASN A 283 65.31 32.95 51.20
N LEU A 284 64.10 32.41 51.32
CA LEU A 284 63.44 32.22 52.61
C LEU A 284 64.28 31.30 53.51
N LYS A 285 64.78 30.18 52.97
CA LYS A 285 65.66 29.27 53.71
C LYS A 285 66.96 29.95 54.17
N VAL A 286 67.60 30.73 53.30
CA VAL A 286 68.79 31.52 53.69
C VAL A 286 68.45 32.48 54.83
N THR A 287 67.31 33.18 54.78
CA THR A 287 66.90 34.08 55.86
C THR A 287 66.54 33.36 57.15
N GLU A 288 66.01 32.13 57.08
CA GLU A 288 65.76 31.27 58.25
C GLU A 288 67.07 30.82 58.90
N GLU A 289 68.05 30.38 58.10
CA GLU A 289 69.39 30.01 58.57
C GLU A 289 70.12 31.20 59.21
N GLU A 290 70.02 32.39 58.61
CA GLU A 290 70.54 33.64 59.19
C GLU A 290 69.86 33.98 60.52
N ASN A 291 68.53 33.81 60.62
CA ASN A 291 67.79 34.05 61.86
C ASN A 291 68.19 33.07 62.98
N GLU A 292 68.32 31.77 62.69
CA GLU A 292 68.79 30.80 63.68
C GLU A 292 70.25 31.07 64.09
N SER A 293 71.10 31.50 63.16
CA SER A 293 72.47 31.95 63.44
C SER A 293 72.50 33.18 64.36
N LEU A 294 71.68 34.20 64.06
CA LEU A 294 71.56 35.40 64.88
C LEU A 294 71.02 35.07 66.28
N LYS A 295 70.04 34.16 66.38
CA LYS A 295 69.49 33.68 67.65
C LYS A 295 70.53 32.93 68.49
N SER A 296 71.38 32.11 67.87
CA SER A 296 72.52 31.47 68.54
C SER A 296 73.52 32.53 69.05
N LYS A 297 73.87 33.51 68.22
CA LYS A 297 74.77 34.62 68.61
C LYS A 297 74.18 35.46 69.76
N LEU A 298 72.89 35.75 69.72
CA LEU A 298 72.18 36.47 70.78
C LEU A 298 72.22 35.68 72.10
N SER A 299 72.02 34.37 72.03
CA SER A 299 72.11 33.47 73.20
C SER A 299 73.52 33.46 73.79
N GLN A 300 74.56 33.39 72.95
CA GLN A 300 75.96 33.47 73.39
C GLN A 300 76.27 34.82 74.05
N ALA A 301 75.91 35.93 73.39
CA ALA A 301 76.14 37.26 73.93
C ALA A 301 75.43 37.45 75.28
N THR A 302 74.23 36.89 75.44
CA THR A 302 73.49 36.92 76.72
C THR A 302 74.24 36.18 77.82
N TYR A 303 74.82 35.01 77.50
CA TYR A 303 75.64 34.25 78.44
C TYR A 303 76.91 35.01 78.85
N GLU A 304 77.63 35.60 77.89
CA GLU A 304 78.83 36.39 78.16
C GLU A 304 78.53 37.63 79.01
N VAL A 305 77.43 38.33 78.74
CA VAL A 305 76.96 39.43 79.58
C VAL A 305 76.70 38.97 81.01
N GLN A 306 76.05 37.81 81.20
CA GLN A 306 75.81 37.26 82.53
C GLN A 306 77.12 36.92 83.26
N LEU A 307 78.11 36.36 82.55
CA LEU A 307 79.43 36.06 83.11
C LEU A 307 80.16 37.34 83.53
N ALA A 308 80.15 38.35 82.67
CA ALA A 308 80.73 39.66 82.98
C ALA A 308 80.05 40.31 84.19
N GLN A 309 78.71 40.21 84.27
CA GLN A 309 77.94 40.68 85.43
C GLN A 309 78.39 40.00 86.72
N ASN A 310 78.55 38.67 86.71
CA ASN A 310 79.04 37.92 87.87
C ASN A 310 80.47 38.35 88.25
N ARG A 311 81.35 38.56 87.28
CA ARG A 311 82.73 39.01 87.55
C ARG A 311 82.78 40.44 88.11
N ILE A 312 81.91 41.33 87.64
CA ILE A 312 81.77 42.67 88.20
C ILE A 312 81.38 42.57 89.69
N GLN A 313 80.41 41.73 90.04
CA GLN A 313 80.01 41.53 91.44
C GLN A 313 81.14 40.99 92.31
N GLU A 314 81.94 40.05 91.80
CA GLU A 314 83.14 39.56 92.49
C GLU A 314 84.17 40.68 92.71
N LEU A 315 84.48 41.45 91.67
CA LEU A 315 85.43 42.57 91.77
C LEU A 315 84.94 43.67 92.72
N GLU A 316 83.63 43.94 92.75
CA GLU A 316 83.02 44.83 93.73
C GLU A 316 83.25 44.32 95.16
N ALA A 317 83.09 43.02 95.40
CA ALA A 317 83.37 42.40 96.70
C ALA A 317 84.87 42.44 97.06
N GLU A 318 85.77 42.13 96.11
CA GLU A 318 87.22 42.24 96.29
C GLU A 318 87.64 43.69 96.62
N SER A 319 87.07 44.67 95.92
CA SER A 319 87.29 46.10 96.16
C SER A 319 86.89 46.52 97.58
N ILE A 320 85.75 46.02 98.07
CA ILE A 320 85.31 46.25 99.46
C ILE A 320 86.34 45.66 100.45
N GLN A 321 86.81 44.43 100.24
CA GLN A 321 87.81 43.80 101.12
C GLN A 321 89.17 44.54 101.10
N LEU A 322 89.65 44.95 99.92
CA LEU A 322 90.89 45.71 99.80
C LEU A 322 90.80 47.08 100.48
N LYS A 323 89.63 47.74 100.38
CA LYS A 323 89.37 49.00 101.08
C LYS A 323 89.52 48.81 102.60
N GLU A 324 88.93 47.76 103.17
CA GLU A 324 89.08 47.43 104.59
C GLU A 324 90.54 47.12 104.97
N PHE A 325 91.27 46.38 104.13
CA PHE A 325 92.69 46.07 104.35
C PHE A 325 93.58 47.33 104.33
N LEU A 326 93.39 48.21 103.35
CA LEU A 326 94.13 49.48 103.27
C LEU A 326 93.84 50.37 104.48
N GLU A 327 92.61 50.41 104.95
CA GLU A 327 92.22 51.14 106.16
C GLU A 327 92.83 50.53 107.45
N GLY A 328 93.09 49.22 107.46
CA GLY A 328 93.91 48.54 108.46
C GLY A 328 95.40 48.93 108.39
N ARG A 329 96.01 48.86 107.20
CA ARG A 329 97.41 49.24 106.95
C ARG A 329 97.68 50.72 107.25
N TYR A 330 96.73 51.60 106.94
CA TYR A 330 96.86 53.02 107.23
C TYR A 330 96.97 53.26 108.75
N ARG A 331 96.20 52.51 109.56
CA ARG A 331 96.34 52.51 111.02
C ARG A 331 97.71 52.00 111.47
N GLU A 332 98.22 50.89 110.91
CA GLU A 332 99.55 50.37 111.23
C GLU A 332 100.69 51.33 110.87
N VAL A 333 100.69 51.90 109.66
CA VAL A 333 101.71 52.85 109.23
C VAL A 333 101.72 54.08 110.15
N SER A 334 100.55 54.55 110.55
CA SER A 334 100.44 55.64 111.53
C SER A 334 101.16 55.29 112.85
N THR A 335 101.03 54.04 113.34
CA THR A 335 101.80 53.59 114.52
C THR A 335 103.30 53.43 114.28
N HIS A 336 103.72 53.02 113.08
CA HIS A 336 105.14 52.84 112.74
C HIS A 336 105.88 54.18 112.56
N ILE A 337 105.24 55.18 111.97
CA ILE A 337 105.81 56.54 111.87
C ILE A 337 106.12 57.07 113.28
N GLN A 338 105.22 56.84 114.23
CA GLN A 338 105.42 57.21 115.63
C GLN A 338 106.65 56.50 116.26
N LYS A 339 106.93 55.26 115.87
CA LYS A 339 108.13 54.51 116.31
C LYS A 339 109.42 55.00 115.64
N HIS A 340 109.43 55.25 114.33
CA HIS A 340 110.64 55.65 113.60
C HIS A 340 111.18 57.03 114.03
N ALA A 341 110.29 57.95 114.42
CA ALA A 341 110.69 59.21 115.03
C ALA A 341 111.55 59.02 116.30
N GLY A 342 111.40 57.91 117.02
CA GLY A 342 112.24 57.55 118.16
C GLY A 342 113.68 57.18 117.77
N TYR A 343 113.85 56.34 116.74
CA TYR A 343 115.18 55.81 116.36
C TYR A 343 116.08 56.84 115.65
N GLN A 344 115.51 57.79 114.90
CA GLN A 344 116.31 58.79 114.18
C GLN A 344 117.09 59.73 115.12
N ASN A 345 116.58 59.99 116.31
CA ASN A 345 117.27 60.78 117.33
C ASN A 345 118.50 60.04 117.91
N GLU A 346 118.50 58.70 117.89
CA GLU A 346 119.52 57.86 118.50
C GLU A 346 120.74 57.64 117.57
N SER A 347 120.51 57.54 116.25
CA SER A 347 121.55 57.39 115.22
C SER A 347 122.42 58.66 115.03
N SER A 348 121.81 59.85 115.10
CA SER A 348 122.49 61.14 114.92
C SER A 348 123.60 61.41 115.95
N SER A 349 123.51 60.80 117.13
CA SER A 349 124.53 60.96 118.18
C SER A 349 125.80 60.15 117.92
N LYS A 350 125.73 59.08 117.11
CA LYS A 350 126.84 58.13 116.88
C LYS A 350 127.75 58.53 115.70
N VAL A 351 127.24 59.29 114.74
CA VAL A 351 128.01 59.77 113.57
C VAL A 351 129.05 60.84 113.97
N LYS A 352 128.73 61.71 114.93
CA LYS A 352 129.63 62.78 115.38
C LYS A 352 130.90 62.30 116.10
N GLU A 353 130.93 61.05 116.58
CA GLU A 353 132.08 60.51 117.34
C GLU A 353 133.16 59.88 116.43
N LEU A 354 132.77 59.39 115.25
CA LEU A 354 133.69 58.76 114.29
C LEU A 354 134.44 59.77 113.39
N GLU A 355 133.86 60.96 113.16
CA GLU A 355 134.49 62.02 112.36
C GLU A 355 135.77 62.61 113.00
N ALA A 356 135.96 62.46 114.32
CA ALA A 356 137.10 63.03 115.05
C ALA A 356 138.39 62.18 115.02
N GLN A 357 138.33 60.90 114.60
CA GLN A 357 139.49 59.99 114.65
C GLN A 357 140.31 59.92 113.35
N VAL A 358 139.80 60.46 112.24
CA VAL A 358 140.43 60.36 110.90
C VAL A 358 141.47 61.48 110.63
N ALA A 359 141.66 62.44 111.56
CA ALA A 359 142.37 63.69 111.28
C ALA A 359 143.88 63.76 111.63
N ASN A 360 144.59 62.69 112.02
CA ASN A 360 145.95 62.84 112.60
C ASN A 360 147.13 62.03 112.01
N LEU A 361 147.00 61.26 110.93
CA LEU A 361 148.16 60.61 110.27
C LEU A 361 147.91 60.35 108.76
N GLU A 362 148.17 61.34 107.91
CA GLU A 362 148.99 61.21 106.68
C GLU A 362 148.86 62.48 105.83
N LEU A 363 149.96 63.24 105.83
CA LEU A 363 150.14 64.49 105.13
C LEU A 363 150.66 64.20 103.71
N GLY A 364 149.83 64.52 102.73
CA GLY A 364 150.25 65.18 101.51
C GLY A 364 150.71 64.28 100.36
N ILE A 365 150.39 64.54 99.10
CA ILE A 365 149.81 65.74 98.49
C ILE A 365 149.01 65.32 97.24
N ASP A 366 147.91 66.03 97.10
CA ASP A 366 146.93 66.18 96.04
C ASP A 366 147.49 66.66 94.68
N MET A 367 146.62 66.67 93.67
CA MET A 367 146.67 67.39 92.38
C MET A 367 147.27 66.68 91.14
N GLU A 368 146.40 65.94 90.46
CA GLU A 368 145.79 66.33 89.16
C GLU A 368 146.48 67.49 88.39
N ASP A 369 147.16 67.22 87.26
CA ASP A 369 146.55 67.25 85.90
C ASP A 369 147.61 67.11 84.75
N LYS A 370 147.29 66.23 83.80
CA LYS A 370 147.64 66.15 82.35
C LYS A 370 149.08 66.35 81.84
N ILE A 371 149.63 65.28 81.26
CA ILE A 371 150.17 65.21 79.88
C ILE A 371 150.17 63.75 79.40
N LYS A 372 149.46 63.51 78.28
CA LYS A 372 149.91 62.79 77.07
C LYS A 372 150.86 61.57 77.23
N ASN A 373 150.43 60.41 76.72
CA ASN A 373 151.12 59.50 75.78
C ASN A 373 150.58 58.06 75.88
N GLY A 374 150.45 57.39 74.74
CA GLY A 374 150.21 55.94 74.69
C GLY A 374 151.53 55.19 74.64
N THR A 375 151.61 54.07 75.38
CA THR A 375 152.01 52.73 74.94
C THR A 375 152.18 51.84 76.17
N THR A 376 151.56 50.66 76.16
CA THR A 376 152.17 49.47 76.76
C THR A 376 153.24 49.00 75.79
N GLU A 377 154.46 49.51 75.94
CA GLU A 377 155.67 48.88 75.43
C GLU A 377 156.75 48.99 76.53
N ALA A 378 157.15 47.85 77.08
CA ALA A 378 158.55 47.53 77.25
C ALA A 378 158.89 46.70 76.00
N GLU A 379 159.87 47.03 75.16
CA GLU A 379 161.24 47.42 75.49
C GLU A 379 161.80 48.49 74.54
N GLU A 380 162.43 49.49 75.17
CA GLU A 380 163.63 50.21 74.73
C GLU A 380 163.60 51.18 73.53
N LEU A 381 163.42 52.46 73.91
CA LEU A 381 164.30 53.59 73.63
C LEU A 381 164.29 54.24 72.22
N GLY A 382 163.66 55.42 72.20
CA GLY A 382 164.46 56.64 72.07
C GLY A 382 164.42 57.32 70.70
N GLU A 383 163.38 58.12 70.48
CA GLU A 383 163.26 58.98 69.31
C GLU A 383 164.23 60.19 69.39
N LEU A 384 165.00 60.33 68.32
CA LEU A 384 165.60 61.53 67.74
C LEU A 384 166.50 62.42 68.61
N LEU A 385 167.75 62.55 68.15
CA LEU A 385 168.12 63.86 67.63
C LEU A 385 169.22 63.76 66.57
N ASN A 386 168.81 64.06 65.34
CA ASN A 386 169.66 64.63 64.31
C ASN A 386 170.64 65.65 64.91
N GLN A 387 171.92 65.50 64.60
CA GLN A 387 172.59 66.40 63.65
C GLN A 387 174.04 65.95 63.40
N ILE A 388 174.33 65.69 62.11
CA ILE A 388 175.54 66.18 61.40
C ILE A 388 176.88 65.55 61.87
N SER A 389 177.51 64.65 61.10
CA SER A 389 178.38 64.96 59.94
C SER A 389 179.55 65.90 60.26
N GLU A 390 180.62 65.37 60.84
CA GLU A 390 181.97 65.74 60.41
C GLU A 390 183.01 64.69 60.83
N HIS A 391 184.02 64.50 59.98
CA HIS A 391 185.14 63.55 60.04
C HIS A 391 184.96 62.23 59.27
N GLU A 392 184.57 62.32 58.00
CA GLU A 392 185.52 62.30 56.88
C GLU A 392 186.86 63.00 57.13
N THR A 393 187.95 62.22 57.26
CA THR A 393 189.35 62.50 56.82
C THR A 393 190.42 61.66 57.56
N LYS A 394 190.57 60.33 57.31
CA LYS A 394 191.85 59.58 57.64
C LYS A 394 192.04 58.08 57.22
N CYS A 395 191.40 57.54 56.18
CA CYS A 395 191.77 56.19 55.65
C CYS A 395 191.96 56.09 54.12
N LYS A 396 192.37 57.20 53.52
CA LYS A 396 192.92 57.29 52.16
C LYS A 396 194.26 56.56 52.02
N GLU A 397 194.42 55.87 50.89
CA GLU A 397 195.60 55.96 50.00
C GLU A 397 196.96 55.41 50.51
N ARG A 398 197.13 54.06 50.61
CA ARG A 398 198.48 53.44 50.41
C ARG A 398 198.65 51.90 50.22
N GLU A 399 197.78 51.18 49.52
CA GLU A 399 198.12 49.81 49.07
C GLU A 399 197.31 49.36 47.82
N GLU A 400 197.17 50.17 46.77
CA GLU A 400 198.25 50.41 45.81
C GLU A 400 199.56 49.67 46.11
N LEU A 401 199.74 48.50 45.51
CA LEU A 401 200.88 48.19 44.64
C LEU A 401 200.81 46.67 44.30
N LEU A 402 199.91 46.24 43.40
CA LEU A 402 199.93 46.61 41.97
C LEU A 402 201.21 46.13 41.23
N SER A 403 201.84 45.02 41.63
CA SER A 403 202.85 44.36 40.78
C SER A 403 202.95 42.83 40.92
N ALA A 404 202.58 42.23 42.06
CA ALA A 404 202.79 40.79 42.28
C ALA A 404 201.92 39.84 41.43
N LEU A 405 200.84 40.33 40.79
CA LEU A 405 199.98 39.49 39.93
C LEU A 405 200.39 39.47 38.45
N MET A 406 201.37 40.28 38.03
CA MET A 406 201.96 40.18 36.67
C MET A 406 202.92 39.00 36.50
N GLU A 407 203.31 38.32 37.58
CA GLU A 407 204.30 37.21 37.55
C GLU A 407 203.67 35.81 37.38
N LYS A 408 202.33 35.68 37.33
CA LYS A 408 201.64 34.37 37.21
C LYS A 408 201.03 34.04 35.84
N LEU A 409 201.24 34.87 34.82
CA LEU A 409 200.62 34.70 33.50
C LEU A 409 201.46 33.90 32.48
N GLU A 410 202.73 33.62 32.75
CA GLU A 410 203.63 32.92 31.80
C GLU A 410 203.38 31.39 31.72
N ASP A 411 202.77 30.76 32.75
CA ASP A 411 202.69 29.28 32.83
C ASP A 411 201.41 28.64 32.21
N ILE A 412 200.49 29.41 31.59
CA ILE A 412 199.20 28.87 31.06
C ILE A 412 199.29 28.41 29.58
N GLU A 413 200.40 28.64 28.88
CA GLU A 413 200.43 28.53 27.41
C GLU A 413 200.53 27.09 26.83
N ASN A 414 200.78 26.05 27.64
CA ASN A 414 201.11 24.71 27.09
C ASN A 414 200.04 23.60 27.27
N ASP A 415 198.88 23.85 27.90
CA ASP A 415 197.88 22.78 28.23
C ASP A 415 196.46 23.00 27.67
N THR A 416 196.23 24.04 26.85
CA THR A 416 194.89 24.43 26.35
C THR A 416 194.33 23.71 25.09
N PRO A 417 195.11 23.16 24.13
CA PRO A 417 194.53 22.68 22.86
C PRO A 417 193.88 21.28 22.90
N SER A 418 194.24 20.39 23.83
CA SER A 418 193.71 19.02 23.89
C SER A 418 192.25 18.93 24.38
N LYS A 419 191.85 19.82 25.29
CA LYS A 419 190.50 19.87 25.89
C LYS A 419 189.45 20.40 24.92
N VAL A 420 189.84 21.30 24.02
CA VAL A 420 188.97 21.86 22.97
C VAL A 420 188.59 20.76 21.97
N ALA A 421 189.53 19.94 21.50
CA ALA A 421 189.26 18.89 20.51
C ALA A 421 188.26 17.83 21.00
N TYR A 422 188.33 17.42 22.27
CA TYR A 422 187.38 16.48 22.87
C TYR A 422 185.96 17.08 22.97
N LEU A 423 185.84 18.34 23.40
CA LEU A 423 184.57 19.04 23.46
C LEU A 423 183.96 19.25 22.07
N THR A 424 184.77 19.56 21.05
CA THR A 424 184.31 19.66 19.66
C THR A 424 183.73 18.35 19.14
N SER A 425 184.36 17.21 19.47
CA SER A 425 183.82 15.89 19.10
C SER A 425 182.47 15.60 19.78
N GLN A 426 182.33 15.94 21.07
CA GLN A 426 181.08 15.76 21.82
C GLN A 426 179.95 16.66 21.28
N ILE A 427 180.27 17.92 20.94
CA ILE A 427 179.34 18.86 20.31
C ILE A 427 178.84 18.30 18.97
N ASN A 428 179.73 17.80 18.11
CA ASN A 428 179.33 17.25 16.81
C ASN A 428 178.42 16.02 16.94
N LYS A 429 178.65 15.17 17.96
CA LYS A 429 177.76 14.03 18.25
C LYS A 429 176.37 14.50 18.70
N LEU A 430 176.30 15.46 19.63
CA LEU A 430 175.03 16.05 20.06
C LEU A 430 174.30 16.79 18.94
N LEU A 431 175.03 17.43 18.03
CA LEU A 431 174.46 18.10 16.86
C LEU A 431 173.81 17.08 15.92
N SER A 432 174.49 15.96 15.67
CA SER A 432 173.94 14.82 14.91
C SER A 432 172.71 14.23 15.59
N ASP A 433 172.75 13.97 16.90
CA ASP A 433 171.63 13.43 17.66
C ASP A 433 170.41 14.38 17.62
N ASN A 434 170.63 15.69 17.74
CA ASN A 434 169.58 16.70 17.67
C ASN A 434 168.94 16.76 16.26
N SER A 435 169.74 16.63 15.20
CA SER A 435 169.22 16.49 13.83
C SER A 435 168.35 15.24 13.69
N THR A 436 168.75 14.10 14.26
CA THR A 436 167.93 12.87 14.22
C THR A 436 166.64 12.97 15.05
N LEU A 437 166.69 13.56 16.24
CA LEU A 437 165.50 13.80 17.07
C LEU A 437 164.53 14.77 16.41
N HIS A 438 165.04 15.79 15.71
CA HIS A 438 164.17 16.71 14.97
C HIS A 438 163.47 16.01 13.80
N ALA A 439 164.16 15.11 13.09
CA ALA A 439 163.55 14.29 12.03
C ALA A 439 162.42 13.39 12.60
N GLN A 440 162.69 12.64 13.66
CA GLN A 440 161.68 11.82 14.34
C GLN A 440 160.49 12.66 14.85
N LYS A 441 160.75 13.88 15.34
CA LYS A 441 159.70 14.82 15.75
C LYS A 441 158.83 15.29 14.60
N ILE A 442 159.39 15.45 13.40
CA ILE A 442 158.62 15.80 12.18
C ILE A 442 157.75 14.60 11.79
N GLU A 443 158.32 13.40 11.70
CA GLU A 443 157.58 12.17 11.36
C GLU A 443 156.44 11.88 12.34
N LEU A 444 156.68 12.01 13.65
CA LEU A 444 155.63 11.84 14.67
C LEU A 444 154.52 12.90 14.51
N LYS A 445 154.86 14.15 14.20
CA LYS A 445 153.87 15.20 13.94
C LYS A 445 153.03 14.87 12.71
N GLU A 446 153.63 14.36 11.64
CA GLU A 446 152.92 13.95 10.43
C GLU A 446 152.01 12.74 10.70
N HIS A 447 152.47 11.76 11.47
CA HIS A 447 151.65 10.61 11.86
C HIS A 447 150.47 11.03 12.75
N ILE A 448 150.69 11.94 13.71
CA ILE A 448 149.63 12.53 14.53
C ILE A 448 148.64 13.29 13.64
N PHE A 449 149.13 14.06 12.67
CA PHE A 449 148.27 14.78 11.73
C PHE A 449 147.41 13.83 10.88
N PHE A 450 148.00 12.74 10.36
CA PHE A 450 147.28 11.73 9.59
C PHE A 450 146.21 11.00 10.42
N ILE A 451 146.56 10.55 11.63
CA ILE A 451 145.59 9.93 12.56
C ILE A 451 144.49 10.93 12.93
N SER A 452 144.84 12.18 13.22
CA SER A 452 143.90 13.23 13.60
C SER A 452 142.90 13.51 12.47
N ASN A 453 143.37 13.58 11.22
CA ASN A 453 142.49 13.77 10.07
C ASN A 453 141.59 12.55 9.84
N GLY A 454 142.14 11.33 9.91
CA GLY A 454 141.34 10.10 9.80
C GLY A 454 140.26 9.98 10.88
N ALA A 455 140.58 10.34 12.12
CA ALA A 455 139.62 10.41 13.22
C ALA A 455 138.56 11.50 12.98
N SER A 456 138.97 12.68 12.49
CA SER A 456 138.04 13.77 12.17
C SER A 456 137.08 13.40 11.05
N GLU A 457 137.52 12.67 10.03
CA GLU A 457 136.68 12.17 8.94
C GLU A 457 135.67 11.14 9.44
N GLN A 458 136.09 10.21 10.31
CA GLN A 458 135.18 9.26 10.95
C GLN A 458 134.14 9.95 11.83
N VAL A 459 134.55 10.91 12.67
CA VAL A 459 133.63 11.70 13.49
C VAL A 459 132.65 12.47 12.61
N LYS A 460 133.09 13.04 11.49
CA LYS A 460 132.20 13.72 10.54
C LYS A 460 131.21 12.74 9.91
N SER A 461 131.66 11.57 9.46
CA SER A 461 130.79 10.51 8.92
C SER A 461 129.74 10.07 9.94
N ILE A 462 130.15 9.78 11.17
CA ILE A 462 129.24 9.39 12.27
C ILE A 462 128.28 10.54 12.60
N THR A 463 128.75 11.79 12.60
CA THR A 463 127.92 12.97 12.84
C THR A 463 126.85 13.14 11.75
N ASP A 464 127.23 12.95 10.49
CA ASP A 464 126.30 13.05 9.36
C ASP A 464 125.30 11.89 9.35
N GLU A 465 125.72 10.68 9.74
CA GLU A 465 124.83 9.53 9.95
C GLU A 465 123.86 9.76 11.12
N LEU A 466 124.34 10.31 12.25
CA LEU A 466 123.51 10.67 13.39
C LEU A 466 122.44 11.71 13.01
N LYS A 467 122.82 12.75 12.25
CA LYS A 467 121.85 13.73 11.72
C LYS A 467 120.80 13.09 10.81
N ARG A 468 121.22 12.17 9.94
CA ARG A 468 120.29 11.45 9.06
C ARG A 468 119.29 10.61 9.86
N LEU A 469 119.78 9.82 10.80
CA LEU A 469 118.93 8.99 11.68
C LEU A 469 118.02 9.86 12.55
N GLN A 470 118.50 11.02 13.01
CA GLN A 470 117.67 11.95 13.77
C GLN A 470 116.52 12.52 12.93
N LEU A 471 116.79 12.92 11.69
CA LEU A 471 115.73 13.35 10.76
C LEU A 471 114.71 12.23 10.47
N GLU A 472 115.17 10.98 10.36
CA GLU A 472 114.29 9.82 10.17
C GLU A 472 113.41 9.56 11.40
N VAL A 473 113.98 9.64 12.61
CA VAL A 473 113.21 9.54 13.87
C VAL A 473 112.17 10.63 13.97
N GLU A 474 112.54 11.89 13.66
CA GLU A 474 111.60 13.02 13.65
C GLU A 474 110.47 12.80 12.63
N SER A 475 110.79 12.30 11.44
CA SER A 475 109.79 11.97 10.41
C SER A 475 108.85 10.83 10.84
N LEU A 476 109.38 9.77 11.44
CA LEU A 476 108.58 8.66 11.97
C LEU A 476 107.71 9.10 13.14
N GLN A 477 108.21 10.00 13.98
CA GLN A 477 107.45 10.57 15.09
C GLN A 477 106.29 11.43 14.59
N TYR A 478 106.50 12.22 13.54
CA TYR A 478 105.43 12.97 12.87
C TYR A 478 104.37 12.02 12.29
N GLN A 479 104.79 10.98 11.55
CA GLN A 479 103.85 9.98 11.01
C GLN A 479 103.07 9.27 12.13
N LYS A 480 103.74 8.88 13.22
CA LYS A 480 103.07 8.27 14.38
C LYS A 480 102.01 9.20 14.96
N SER A 481 102.33 10.48 15.15
CA SER A 481 101.38 11.48 15.66
C SER A 481 100.19 11.66 14.73
N ASP A 482 100.39 11.65 13.41
CA ASP A 482 99.32 11.74 12.41
C ASP A 482 98.37 10.54 12.48
N TRP A 483 98.91 9.32 12.56
CA TRP A 483 98.12 8.10 12.75
C TRP A 483 97.37 8.09 14.09
N GLU A 484 97.96 8.60 15.16
CA GLU A 484 97.30 8.72 16.48
C GLU A 484 96.10 9.68 16.40
N ILE A 485 96.23 10.82 15.71
CA ILE A 485 95.12 11.76 15.49
C ILE A 485 94.00 11.10 14.68
N GLN A 486 94.35 10.47 13.55
CA GLN A 486 93.36 9.77 12.71
C GLN A 486 92.61 8.67 13.48
N LEU A 487 93.30 7.94 14.36
CA LEU A 487 92.68 6.92 15.20
C LEU A 487 91.70 7.54 16.22
N VAL A 488 92.07 8.66 16.84
CA VAL A 488 91.19 9.39 17.77
C VAL A 488 89.96 9.94 17.05
N GLU A 489 90.13 10.53 15.87
CA GLU A 489 89.01 11.03 15.04
C GLU A 489 88.05 9.89 14.67
N LYS A 490 88.57 8.74 14.24
CA LYS A 490 87.73 7.56 13.94
C LYS A 490 87.00 7.02 15.17
N LEU A 491 87.67 6.98 16.32
CA LEU A 491 87.03 6.60 17.59
C LEU A 491 85.94 7.59 18.01
N GLN A 492 86.11 8.88 17.76
CA GLN A 492 85.09 9.89 18.01
C GLN A 492 83.88 9.72 17.09
N GLU A 493 84.11 9.48 15.79
CA GLU A 493 83.05 9.16 14.82
C GLU A 493 82.27 7.90 15.27
N ASP A 494 82.95 6.83 15.65
CA ASP A 494 82.34 5.59 16.14
C ASP A 494 81.52 5.80 17.43
N LEU A 495 82.01 6.64 18.34
CA LEU A 495 81.27 7.01 19.55
C LEU A 495 80.00 7.79 19.19
N GLU A 496 80.09 8.73 18.24
CA GLU A 496 78.93 9.50 17.79
C GLU A 496 77.89 8.60 17.11
N TYR A 497 78.32 7.66 16.26
CA TYR A 497 77.44 6.63 15.69
C TYR A 497 76.78 5.77 16.78
N THR A 498 77.53 5.41 17.82
CA THR A 498 77.00 4.64 18.97
C THR A 498 75.91 5.42 19.71
N ILE A 499 76.13 6.71 19.97
CA ILE A 499 75.14 7.59 20.62
C ILE A 499 73.89 7.73 19.75
N ARG A 500 74.05 7.99 18.45
CA ARG A 500 72.92 8.10 17.52
C ARG A 500 72.12 6.81 17.43
N MET A 501 72.81 5.66 17.40
CA MET A 501 72.17 4.34 17.38
C MET A 501 71.37 4.08 18.66
N GLN A 502 71.91 4.45 19.82
CA GLN A 502 71.20 4.35 21.09
C GLN A 502 69.97 5.26 21.13
N ALA A 503 70.08 6.51 20.69
CA ALA A 503 68.95 7.43 20.62
C ALA A 503 67.82 6.92 19.70
N LEU A 504 68.19 6.36 18.53
CA LEU A 504 67.22 5.74 17.63
C LEU A 504 66.57 4.51 18.24
N LYS A 505 67.33 3.69 18.97
CA LYS A 505 66.79 2.53 19.68
C LYS A 505 65.76 2.95 20.74
N GLU A 506 66.09 3.95 21.54
CA GLU A 506 65.17 4.50 22.55
C GLU A 506 63.91 5.10 21.92
N GLU A 507 64.02 5.73 20.75
CA GLU A 507 62.85 6.24 20.01
C GLU A 507 61.96 5.10 19.48
N VAL A 508 62.56 4.01 19.00
CA VAL A 508 61.80 2.81 18.59
C VAL A 508 61.07 2.21 19.79
N ASP A 509 61.73 2.09 20.94
CA ASP A 509 61.12 1.57 22.18
C ASP A 509 59.98 2.48 22.67
N ARG A 510 60.16 3.81 22.61
CA ARG A 510 59.09 4.78 22.91
C ARG A 510 57.88 4.60 22.00
N LYS A 511 58.09 4.53 20.69
CA LYS A 511 57.01 4.34 19.72
C LYS A 511 56.31 2.98 19.89
N ALA A 512 57.05 1.93 20.22
CA ALA A 512 56.47 0.63 20.52
C ALA A 512 55.55 0.69 21.74
N LEU A 513 55.96 1.39 22.81
CA LEU A 513 55.13 1.59 23.99
C LEU A 513 53.88 2.43 23.69
N GLU A 514 54.03 3.51 22.91
CA GLU A 514 52.91 4.36 22.49
C GLU A 514 51.89 3.57 21.68
N GLN A 515 52.35 2.73 20.73
CA GLN A 515 51.47 1.84 19.97
C GLN A 515 50.71 0.85 20.87
N GLU A 516 51.36 0.30 21.89
CA GLU A 516 50.72 -0.63 22.82
C GLU A 516 49.66 0.07 23.69
N ILE A 517 49.91 1.32 24.11
CA ILE A 517 48.93 2.13 24.83
C ILE A 517 47.72 2.44 23.93
N LEU A 518 47.97 2.92 22.70
CA LEU A 518 46.90 3.22 21.73
C LEU A 518 46.07 1.97 21.40
N LYS A 519 46.72 0.82 21.28
CA LYS A 519 46.05 -0.47 21.07
C LYS A 519 45.14 -0.81 22.24
N ARG A 520 45.61 -0.66 23.49
CA ARG A 520 44.79 -0.90 24.69
C ARG A 520 43.58 0.04 24.75
N ASP A 521 43.77 1.31 24.44
CA ASP A 521 42.68 2.31 24.42
C ASP A 521 41.64 1.97 23.34
N LEU A 522 42.08 1.51 22.17
CA LEU A 522 41.20 1.04 21.10
C LEU A 522 40.44 -0.23 21.53
N GLU A 523 41.10 -1.20 22.16
CA GLU A 523 40.46 -2.40 22.70
C GLU A 523 39.40 -2.06 23.74
N GLU A 524 39.66 -1.09 24.62
CA GLU A 524 38.68 -0.64 25.62
C GLU A 524 37.49 0.09 24.98
N LYS A 525 37.74 0.93 23.97
CA LYS A 525 36.67 1.53 23.16
C LYS A 525 35.82 0.47 22.44
N VAL A 526 36.45 -0.57 21.88
CA VAL A 526 35.74 -1.70 21.25
C VAL A 526 34.87 -2.40 22.29
N ARG A 527 35.40 -2.75 23.47
CA ARG A 527 34.60 -3.36 24.55
C ARG A 527 33.43 -2.47 24.99
N MET A 528 33.64 -1.16 25.09
CA MET A 528 32.56 -0.22 25.41
C MET A 528 31.47 -0.21 24.33
N LEU A 529 31.86 -0.26 23.05
CA LEU A 529 30.92 -0.33 21.93
C LEU A 529 30.17 -1.66 21.91
N GLU A 530 30.84 -2.79 22.18
CA GLU A 530 30.21 -4.11 22.31
C GLU A 530 29.15 -4.12 23.42
N VAL A 531 29.44 -3.54 24.59
CA VAL A 531 28.47 -3.41 25.68
C VAL A 531 27.29 -2.52 25.27
N LYS A 532 27.55 -1.40 24.59
CA LYS A 532 26.46 -0.53 24.08
C LYS A 532 25.60 -1.24 23.04
N LEU A 533 26.21 -2.02 22.14
CA LEU A 533 25.51 -2.81 21.14
C LEU A 533 24.64 -3.88 21.82
N SER A 534 25.20 -4.64 22.76
CA SER A 534 24.45 -5.66 23.51
C SER A 534 23.26 -5.07 24.29
N LEU A 535 23.43 -3.88 24.89
CA LEU A 535 22.32 -3.18 25.54
C LEU A 535 21.26 -2.69 24.54
N ALA A 536 21.68 -2.27 23.34
CA ALA A 536 20.75 -1.88 22.29
C ALA A 536 19.97 -3.09 21.75
N ASP A 537 20.63 -4.22 21.53
CA ASP A 537 20.01 -5.48 21.10
C ASP A 537 19.02 -5.99 22.16
N GLN A 538 19.39 -5.91 23.45
CA GLN A 538 18.47 -6.27 24.53
C GLN A 538 17.25 -5.35 24.56
N LYS A 539 17.44 -4.03 24.36
CA LYS A 539 16.31 -3.08 24.26
C LYS A 539 15.42 -3.40 23.07
N LEU A 540 16.02 -3.70 21.91
CA LEU A 540 15.32 -4.07 20.69
C LEU A 540 14.47 -5.33 20.92
N GLN A 541 15.05 -6.37 21.51
CA GLN A 541 14.35 -7.61 21.84
C GLN A 541 13.15 -7.38 22.77
N VAL A 542 13.30 -6.53 23.80
CA VAL A 542 12.18 -6.17 24.69
C VAL A 542 11.09 -5.41 23.93
N THR A 543 11.47 -4.49 23.04
CA THR A 543 10.48 -3.77 22.23
C THR A 543 9.78 -4.66 21.23
N GLU A 544 10.49 -5.59 20.58
CA GLU A 544 9.90 -6.60 19.69
C GLU A 544 8.92 -7.48 20.46
N GLN A 545 9.30 -7.98 21.64
CA GLN A 545 8.40 -8.78 22.47
C GLN A 545 7.13 -8.00 22.85
N LEU A 546 7.27 -6.75 23.28
CA LEU A 546 6.11 -5.90 23.60
C LEU A 546 5.21 -5.65 22.38
N ILE A 547 5.79 -5.48 21.19
CA ILE A 547 5.01 -5.35 19.95
C ILE A 547 4.26 -6.65 19.68
N THR A 548 4.93 -7.80 19.76
CA THR A 548 4.27 -9.11 19.53
C THR A 548 3.14 -9.38 20.53
N GLU A 549 3.34 -9.10 21.83
CA GLU A 549 2.29 -9.25 22.85
C GLU A 549 1.11 -8.30 22.57
N LYS A 550 1.37 -7.10 22.06
CA LYS A 550 0.31 -6.16 21.66
C LYS A 550 -0.43 -6.65 20.43
N GLU A 551 0.26 -7.08 19.38
CA GLU A 551 -0.34 -7.66 18.17
C GLU A 551 -1.19 -8.88 18.51
N GLU A 552 -0.70 -9.78 19.37
CA GLU A 552 -1.49 -10.92 19.88
C GLU A 552 -2.75 -10.46 20.61
N SER A 553 -2.64 -9.44 21.49
CA SER A 553 -3.82 -8.90 22.19
C SER A 553 -4.83 -8.23 21.24
N PHE A 554 -4.36 -7.57 20.18
CA PHE A 554 -5.22 -6.97 19.16
C PHE A 554 -5.90 -8.03 18.31
N THR A 555 -5.16 -9.04 17.85
CA THR A 555 -5.71 -10.15 17.06
C THR A 555 -6.74 -10.95 17.85
N GLU A 556 -6.52 -11.18 19.16
CA GLU A 556 -7.53 -11.81 20.03
C GLU A 556 -8.78 -10.92 20.18
N GLY A 557 -8.60 -9.61 20.31
CA GLY A 557 -9.71 -8.64 20.35
C GLY A 557 -10.51 -8.60 19.05
N GLU A 558 -9.83 -8.60 17.89
CA GLU A 558 -10.45 -8.66 16.58
C GLU A 558 -11.23 -9.96 16.35
N GLU A 559 -10.69 -11.10 16.78
CA GLU A 559 -11.39 -12.38 16.65
C GLU A 559 -12.66 -12.42 17.53
N LYS A 560 -12.61 -11.85 18.75
CA LYS A 560 -13.80 -11.70 19.60
C LYS A 560 -14.88 -10.84 18.93
N LEU A 561 -14.49 -9.70 18.35
CA LEU A 561 -15.41 -8.84 17.61
C LEU A 561 -15.98 -9.55 16.36
N ARG A 562 -15.16 -10.31 15.63
CA ARG A 562 -15.62 -11.15 14.52
C ARG A 562 -16.61 -12.22 14.96
N GLN A 563 -16.42 -12.82 16.12
CA GLN A 563 -17.34 -13.81 16.68
C GLN A 563 -18.67 -13.16 17.07
N GLU A 564 -18.63 -12.00 17.72
CA GLU A 564 -19.85 -11.22 18.05
C GLU A 564 -20.59 -10.78 16.78
N GLN A 565 -19.88 -10.36 15.74
CA GLN A 565 -20.47 -10.00 14.46
C GLN A 565 -21.15 -11.21 13.81
N ARG A 566 -20.49 -12.38 13.75
CA ARG A 566 -21.10 -13.63 13.26
C ARG A 566 -22.36 -13.99 14.06
N ALA A 567 -22.32 -13.90 15.38
CA ALA A 567 -23.48 -14.17 16.23
C ALA A 567 -24.65 -13.20 15.98
N LEU A 568 -24.36 -11.93 15.72
CA LEU A 568 -25.36 -10.93 15.35
C LEU A 568 -25.94 -11.21 13.96
N GLU A 569 -25.11 -11.56 12.98
CA GLU A 569 -25.53 -11.94 11.64
C GLU A 569 -26.44 -13.18 11.68
N ASP A 570 -26.09 -14.21 12.45
CA ASP A 570 -26.93 -15.39 12.69
C ASP A 570 -28.27 -14.99 13.33
N ARG A 571 -28.25 -14.07 14.30
CA ARG A 571 -29.48 -13.58 14.95
C ARG A 571 -30.35 -12.79 13.97
N VAL A 572 -29.76 -11.99 13.09
CA VAL A 572 -30.48 -11.31 12.01
C VAL A 572 -31.07 -12.33 11.02
N ALA A 573 -30.30 -13.34 10.62
CA ALA A 573 -30.76 -14.39 9.72
C ALA A 573 -31.96 -15.16 10.32
N THR A 574 -31.89 -15.51 11.60
CA THR A 574 -33.00 -16.19 12.29
C THR A 574 -34.25 -15.30 12.40
N LEU A 575 -34.10 -14.02 12.73
CA LEU A 575 -35.22 -13.07 12.78
C LEU A 575 -35.84 -12.86 11.39
N SER A 576 -35.01 -12.73 10.35
CA SER A 576 -35.46 -12.63 8.96
C SER A 576 -36.25 -13.88 8.53
N ALA A 577 -35.77 -15.08 8.87
CA ALA A 577 -36.49 -16.33 8.61
C ALA A 577 -37.86 -16.36 9.31
N ILE A 578 -37.93 -15.91 10.57
CA ILE A 578 -39.19 -15.80 11.33
C ILE A 578 -40.14 -14.79 10.67
N ILE A 579 -39.64 -13.63 10.23
CA ILE A 579 -40.44 -12.61 9.56
C ILE A 579 -40.99 -13.14 8.24
N SER A 580 -40.17 -13.81 7.43
CA SER A 580 -40.60 -14.43 6.17
C SER A 580 -41.68 -15.48 6.41
N ALA A 581 -41.48 -16.39 7.37
CA ALA A 581 -42.49 -17.41 7.72
C ALA A 581 -43.80 -16.79 8.21
N LYS A 582 -43.74 -15.73 9.02
CA LYS A 582 -44.94 -14.98 9.44
C LYS A 582 -45.64 -14.30 8.26
N ASN A 583 -44.87 -13.69 7.35
CA ASN A 583 -45.42 -13.03 6.17
C ASN A 583 -46.09 -14.06 5.25
N GLU A 584 -45.49 -15.22 5.03
CA GLU A 584 -46.11 -16.33 4.29
C GLU A 584 -47.43 -16.77 4.92
N ALA A 585 -47.46 -16.98 6.24
CA ALA A 585 -48.68 -17.33 6.95
C ALA A 585 -49.77 -16.23 6.83
N PHE A 586 -49.40 -14.95 6.88
CA PHE A 586 -50.35 -13.86 6.64
C PHE A 586 -50.86 -13.84 5.21
N GLN A 587 -50.01 -14.09 4.21
CA GLN A 587 -50.43 -14.17 2.82
C GLN A 587 -51.38 -15.33 2.57
N GLU A 588 -51.16 -16.49 3.20
CA GLU A 588 -52.07 -17.63 3.14
C GLU A 588 -53.45 -17.28 3.74
N ILE A 589 -53.48 -16.63 4.91
CA ILE A 589 -54.74 -16.16 5.52
C ILE A 589 -55.46 -15.16 4.60
N ILE A 590 -54.75 -14.19 4.03
CA ILE A 590 -55.33 -13.22 3.09
C ILE A 590 -55.89 -13.92 1.86
N SER A 591 -55.18 -14.90 1.31
CA SER A 591 -55.63 -15.70 0.16
C SER A 591 -56.93 -16.45 0.49
N ASN A 592 -56.98 -17.15 1.62
CA ASN A 592 -58.16 -17.85 2.10
C ASN A 592 -59.37 -16.90 2.33
N ILE A 593 -59.13 -15.73 2.92
CA ILE A 593 -60.18 -14.71 3.11
C ILE A 593 -60.68 -14.20 1.75
N THR A 594 -59.76 -13.95 0.82
CA THR A 594 -60.09 -13.46 -0.53
C THR A 594 -60.91 -14.49 -1.29
N GLU A 595 -60.53 -15.77 -1.24
CA GLU A 595 -61.29 -16.87 -1.85
C GLU A 595 -62.68 -16.99 -1.23
N ASN A 596 -62.79 -16.95 0.09
CA ASN A 596 -64.08 -16.96 0.78
C ASN A 596 -64.94 -15.75 0.38
N ALA A 597 -64.38 -14.54 0.36
CA ALA A 597 -65.09 -13.34 -0.05
C ALA A 597 -65.59 -13.42 -1.50
N ASN A 598 -64.77 -13.96 -2.41
CA ASN A 598 -65.16 -14.21 -3.80
C ASN A 598 -66.30 -15.24 -3.87
N SER A 599 -66.21 -16.35 -3.14
CA SER A 599 -67.27 -17.37 -3.11
C SER A 599 -68.61 -16.82 -2.59
N VAL A 600 -68.57 -16.00 -1.54
CA VAL A 600 -69.74 -15.31 -0.98
C VAL A 600 -70.29 -14.31 -1.98
N THR A 601 -69.43 -13.53 -2.63
CA THR A 601 -69.83 -12.56 -3.66
C THR A 601 -70.53 -13.26 -4.83
N THR A 602 -69.97 -14.36 -5.35
CA THR A 602 -70.62 -15.18 -6.39
C THR A 602 -71.95 -15.79 -5.91
N GLY A 603 -72.01 -16.23 -4.65
CA GLY A 603 -73.25 -16.68 -4.02
C GLY A 603 -74.33 -15.59 -3.97
N ILE A 604 -73.96 -14.37 -3.57
CA ILE A 604 -74.83 -13.19 -3.56
C ILE A 604 -75.28 -12.84 -4.98
N GLU A 605 -74.36 -12.78 -5.95
CA GLU A 605 -74.68 -12.52 -7.37
C GLU A 605 -75.68 -13.54 -7.91
N THR A 606 -75.52 -14.81 -7.57
CA THR A 606 -76.44 -15.89 -7.95
C THR A 606 -77.83 -15.68 -7.35
N VAL A 607 -77.90 -15.33 -6.06
CA VAL A 607 -79.18 -15.00 -5.41
C VAL A 607 -79.81 -13.77 -6.05
N ASN A 608 -79.01 -12.75 -6.33
CA ASN A 608 -79.46 -11.51 -6.96
C ASN A 608 -80.02 -11.78 -8.36
N PHE A 609 -79.37 -12.66 -9.14
CA PHE A 609 -79.89 -13.13 -10.42
C PHE A 609 -81.24 -13.85 -10.27
N LYS A 610 -81.37 -14.76 -9.30
CA LYS A 610 -82.63 -15.47 -9.02
C LYS A 610 -83.76 -14.52 -8.62
N ILE A 611 -83.47 -13.53 -7.78
CA ILE A 611 -84.44 -12.51 -7.39
C ILE A 611 -84.81 -11.64 -8.60
N SER A 612 -83.84 -11.21 -9.40
CA SER A 612 -84.10 -10.43 -10.61
C SER A 612 -85.00 -11.18 -11.59
N ASP A 613 -84.75 -12.47 -11.81
CA ASP A 613 -85.57 -13.32 -12.66
C ASP A 613 -86.99 -13.51 -12.07
N ALA A 614 -87.10 -13.76 -10.76
CA ALA A 614 -88.39 -13.81 -10.09
C ALA A 614 -89.16 -12.48 -10.21
N CYS A 615 -88.49 -11.33 -10.06
CA CYS A 615 -89.09 -10.02 -10.25
C CYS A 615 -89.62 -9.85 -11.67
N LYS A 616 -88.87 -10.25 -12.70
CA LYS A 616 -89.36 -10.23 -14.11
C LYS A 616 -90.59 -11.11 -14.29
N ASN A 617 -90.61 -12.29 -13.67
CA ASN A 617 -91.77 -13.18 -13.72
C ASN A 617 -93.00 -12.58 -13.03
N TYR A 618 -92.81 -11.95 -11.87
CA TYR A 618 -93.89 -11.23 -11.18
C TYR A 618 -94.37 -10.02 -11.97
N GLU A 619 -93.47 -9.24 -12.57
CA GLU A 619 -93.82 -8.13 -13.47
C GLU A 619 -94.67 -8.62 -14.65
N ALA A 620 -94.29 -9.72 -15.30
CA ALA A 620 -95.06 -10.34 -16.37
C ALA A 620 -96.44 -10.82 -15.89
N SER A 621 -96.51 -11.46 -14.71
CA SER A 621 -97.77 -11.88 -14.10
C SER A 621 -98.67 -10.70 -13.76
N ILE A 622 -98.11 -9.62 -13.20
CA ILE A 622 -98.84 -8.39 -12.89
C ILE A 622 -99.34 -7.73 -14.18
N ALA A 623 -98.53 -7.70 -15.24
CA ALA A 623 -98.93 -7.18 -16.54
C ALA A 623 -100.10 -7.98 -17.14
N ASN A 624 -100.07 -9.31 -17.06
CA ASN A 624 -101.17 -10.17 -17.50
C ASN A 624 -102.45 -9.93 -16.67
N ILE A 625 -102.37 -9.94 -15.35
CA ILE A 625 -103.52 -9.66 -14.48
C ILE A 625 -104.09 -8.26 -14.77
N SER A 626 -103.22 -7.28 -14.99
CA SER A 626 -103.64 -5.92 -15.35
C SER A 626 -104.38 -5.89 -16.69
N HIS A 627 -103.92 -6.65 -17.68
CA HIS A 627 -104.60 -6.79 -18.96
C HIS A 627 -105.97 -7.47 -18.82
N GLU A 628 -106.02 -8.61 -18.12
CA GLU A 628 -107.26 -9.34 -17.84
C GLU A 628 -108.29 -8.47 -17.11
N LEU A 629 -107.84 -7.70 -16.11
CA LEU A 629 -108.69 -6.77 -15.38
C LEU A 629 -109.23 -5.65 -16.28
N GLN A 630 -108.43 -5.13 -17.23
CA GLN A 630 -108.91 -4.15 -18.22
C GLN A 630 -109.94 -4.74 -19.17
N VAL A 631 -109.75 -5.98 -19.62
CA VAL A 631 -110.73 -6.70 -20.44
C VAL A 631 -112.03 -6.90 -19.67
N ALA A 632 -111.96 -7.40 -18.43
CA ALA A 632 -113.12 -7.58 -17.57
C ALA A 632 -113.84 -6.24 -17.30
N LYS A 633 -113.09 -5.16 -17.04
CA LYS A 633 -113.63 -3.81 -16.89
C LYS A 633 -114.38 -3.34 -18.14
N THR A 634 -113.84 -3.64 -19.32
CA THR A 634 -114.49 -3.32 -20.61
C THR A 634 -115.78 -4.11 -20.80
N CYS A 635 -115.75 -5.42 -20.53
CA CYS A 635 -116.93 -6.30 -20.57
C CYS A 635 -118.03 -5.85 -19.59
N VAL A 636 -117.68 -5.50 -18.35
CA VAL A 636 -118.64 -4.98 -17.37
C VAL A 636 -119.24 -3.65 -17.83
N ASN A 637 -118.46 -2.77 -18.46
CA ASN A 637 -118.98 -1.53 -19.02
C ASN A 637 -119.97 -1.79 -20.17
N GLU A 638 -119.70 -2.78 -21.03
CA GLU A 638 -120.61 -3.22 -22.10
C GLU A 638 -121.91 -3.82 -21.52
N MET A 639 -121.81 -4.72 -20.54
CA MET A 639 -122.98 -5.26 -19.83
C MET A 639 -123.80 -4.17 -19.16
N ASN A 640 -123.16 -3.13 -18.61
CA ASN A 640 -123.88 -2.00 -18.01
C ASN A 640 -124.63 -1.19 -19.07
N LYS A 641 -124.08 -0.98 -20.27
CA LYS A 641 -124.80 -0.35 -21.38
C LYS A 641 -126.00 -1.18 -21.80
N GLU A 642 -125.82 -2.49 -22.00
CA GLU A 642 -126.91 -3.41 -22.36
C GLU A 642 -128.00 -3.45 -21.28
N LYS A 643 -127.61 -3.44 -20.00
CA LYS A 643 -128.53 -3.33 -18.87
C LYS A 643 -129.32 -2.02 -18.88
N GLU A 644 -128.69 -0.89 -19.24
CA GLU A 644 -129.41 0.38 -19.40
C GLU A 644 -130.41 0.31 -20.57
N GLU A 645 -130.04 -0.28 -21.69
CA GLU A 645 -130.92 -0.50 -22.85
C GLU A 645 -132.14 -1.36 -22.48
N LEU A 646 -131.91 -2.51 -21.83
CA LEU A 646 -132.98 -3.37 -21.34
C LEU A 646 -133.85 -2.68 -20.29
N ASN A 647 -133.28 -1.81 -19.46
CA ASN A 647 -134.04 -1.02 -18.48
C ASN A 647 -134.94 0.01 -19.17
N ASN A 648 -134.46 0.67 -20.24
CA ASN A 648 -135.25 1.58 -21.06
C ASN A 648 -136.40 0.82 -21.77
N GLU A 649 -136.13 -0.38 -22.30
CA GLU A 649 -137.16 -1.21 -22.92
C GLU A 649 -138.20 -1.71 -21.91
N ARG A 650 -137.76 -2.11 -20.71
CA ARG A 650 -138.65 -2.43 -19.59
C ARG A 650 -139.56 -1.26 -19.23
N GLN A 651 -139.05 -0.03 -19.18
CA GLN A 651 -139.86 1.17 -18.95
C GLN A 651 -140.89 1.40 -20.05
N HIS A 652 -140.52 1.21 -21.32
CA HIS A 652 -141.45 1.31 -22.45
C HIS A 652 -142.57 0.26 -22.39
N LEU A 653 -142.26 -0.98 -22.01
CA LEU A 653 -143.27 -2.03 -21.83
C LEU A 653 -144.23 -1.75 -20.66
N LEU A 654 -143.73 -1.19 -19.55
CA LEU A 654 -144.56 -0.75 -18.42
C LEU A 654 -145.58 0.32 -18.83
N GLU A 655 -145.16 1.31 -19.63
CA GLU A 655 -146.05 2.35 -20.14
C GLU A 655 -147.15 1.77 -21.05
N LYS A 656 -146.78 0.80 -21.90
CA LYS A 656 -147.72 0.07 -22.76
C LYS A 656 -148.76 -0.72 -21.96
N LEU A 657 -148.35 -1.34 -20.85
CA LEU A 657 -149.23 -2.11 -19.96
C LEU A 657 -150.21 -1.20 -19.21
N LYS A 658 -149.75 -0.02 -18.77
CA LYS A 658 -150.59 1.01 -18.13
C LYS A 658 -151.69 1.51 -19.07
N ASN A 659 -151.41 1.66 -20.36
CA ASN A 659 -152.39 2.06 -21.36
C ASN A 659 -153.45 0.96 -21.62
N LYS A 660 -153.06 -0.31 -21.69
CA LYS A 660 -154.02 -1.42 -21.80
C LYS A 660 -154.94 -1.57 -20.58
N SER A 661 -154.43 -1.30 -19.38
CA SER A 661 -155.26 -1.32 -18.15
C SER A 661 -156.38 -0.27 -18.17
N LYS A 662 -156.14 0.91 -18.77
CA LYS A 662 -157.19 1.92 -18.96
C LYS A 662 -158.28 1.46 -19.95
N GLU A 663 -157.89 0.75 -21.00
CA GLU A 663 -158.80 0.14 -21.98
C GLU A 663 -159.71 -0.92 -21.34
N GLU A 664 -159.16 -1.76 -20.47
CA GLU A 664 -159.91 -2.78 -19.74
C GLU A 664 -160.98 -2.19 -18.79
N LEU A 665 -160.65 -1.10 -18.09
CA LEU A 665 -161.62 -0.36 -17.26
C LEU A 665 -162.80 0.16 -18.09
N GLY A 666 -162.56 0.61 -19.33
CA GLY A 666 -163.61 1.04 -20.26
C GLY A 666 -164.58 -0.10 -20.62
N LEU A 667 -164.05 -1.30 -20.88
CA LEU A 667 -164.85 -2.48 -21.20
C LEU A 667 -165.68 -2.99 -20.01
N ARG A 668 -165.18 -2.88 -18.76
CA ARG A 668 -165.94 -3.27 -17.55
C ARG A 668 -167.26 -2.51 -17.38
N THR A 669 -167.30 -1.21 -17.69
CA THR A 669 -168.52 -0.40 -17.60
C THR A 669 -169.60 -0.79 -18.63
N VAL A 670 -169.21 -1.42 -19.73
CA VAL A 670 -170.14 -1.90 -20.77
C VAL A 670 -170.79 -3.22 -20.34
N VAL A 671 -170.06 -4.06 -19.62
CA VAL A 671 -170.55 -5.34 -19.09
C VAL A 671 -171.64 -5.14 -18.03
N GLU A 672 -171.46 -4.23 -17.07
CA GLU A 672 -172.46 -3.92 -16.03
C GLU A 672 -173.82 -3.46 -16.60
N ARG A 673 -173.81 -2.83 -17.78
CA ARG A 673 -175.01 -2.36 -18.49
C ARG A 673 -175.82 -3.48 -19.14
N LEU A 674 -175.16 -4.57 -19.54
CA LEU A 674 -175.81 -5.73 -20.17
C LEU A 674 -176.41 -6.67 -19.12
N GLU A 675 -175.75 -6.84 -17.97
CA GLU A 675 -176.23 -7.68 -16.87
C GLU A 675 -177.54 -7.17 -16.23
N SER A 676 -177.74 -5.85 -16.18
CA SER A 676 -178.96 -5.22 -15.65
C SER A 676 -180.17 -5.31 -16.60
N LYS A 677 -179.96 -5.74 -17.86
CA LYS A 677 -181.02 -6.04 -18.84
C LYS A 677 -181.48 -7.51 -18.76
N ALA A 678 -180.55 -8.46 -18.55
CA ALA A 678 -180.84 -9.90 -18.44
C ALA A 678 -181.69 -10.26 -17.21
N LYS A 679 -181.43 -9.63 -16.05
CA LYS A 679 -182.16 -9.88 -14.79
C LYS A 679 -183.67 -9.55 -14.81
N ARG A 680 -184.18 -8.86 -15.84
CA ARG A 680 -185.58 -8.42 -15.92
C ARG A 680 -186.48 -9.36 -16.74
N GLU A 681 -185.89 -10.10 -17.69
CA GLU A 681 -186.58 -11.14 -18.48
C GLU A 681 -186.65 -12.48 -17.73
N GLU A 682 -185.66 -12.74 -16.87
CA GLU A 682 -185.56 -13.91 -15.98
C GLU A 682 -186.45 -13.83 -14.73
N LEU A 683 -187.30 -12.80 -14.60
CA LEU A 683 -188.34 -12.72 -13.56
C LEU A 683 -189.74 -13.14 -14.05
N GLU A 684 -189.81 -13.58 -15.30
CA GLU A 684 -190.31 -14.92 -15.55
C GLU A 684 -191.80 -15.19 -15.24
N LYS A 685 -192.57 -15.82 -16.12
CA LYS A 685 -192.29 -17.19 -16.59
C LYS A 685 -192.01 -18.22 -15.45
N THR A 686 -191.69 -17.82 -14.20
CA THR A 686 -191.78 -18.59 -12.94
C THR A 686 -193.19 -18.55 -12.37
N ASN A 687 -193.94 -17.46 -12.54
CA ASN A 687 -195.27 -17.33 -11.95
C ASN A 687 -196.36 -18.17 -12.67
N LEU A 688 -196.14 -18.58 -13.92
CA LEU A 688 -197.05 -19.46 -14.69
C LEU A 688 -196.87 -20.96 -14.37
N ASN A 689 -195.72 -21.37 -13.81
CA ASN A 689 -195.42 -22.78 -13.54
C ASN A 689 -195.95 -23.27 -12.17
N ALA A 690 -196.25 -22.38 -11.22
CA ALA A 690 -196.73 -22.76 -9.89
C ALA A 690 -198.20 -23.23 -9.90
N ASN A 691 -199.10 -22.58 -10.66
CA ASN A 691 -200.53 -22.92 -10.66
C ASN A 691 -200.86 -24.27 -11.33
N VAL A 692 -200.01 -24.75 -12.23
CA VAL A 692 -200.17 -26.05 -12.90
C VAL A 692 -199.85 -27.23 -11.97
N VAL A 693 -199.12 -26.99 -10.87
CA VAL A 693 -198.75 -28.04 -9.90
C VAL A 693 -199.84 -28.27 -8.85
N GLU A 694 -200.63 -27.27 -8.47
CA GLU A 694 -201.72 -27.43 -7.48
C GLU A 694 -202.90 -28.27 -8.00
N LEU A 695 -203.25 -28.17 -9.29
CA LEU A 695 -204.33 -28.96 -9.91
C LEU A 695 -204.03 -30.47 -9.99
N LYS A 696 -202.79 -30.91 -9.75
CA LYS A 696 -202.41 -32.33 -9.77
C LYS A 696 -202.54 -33.03 -8.42
N LYS A 697 -202.49 -32.31 -7.30
CA LYS A 697 -202.38 -32.93 -5.95
C LYS A 697 -203.73 -33.33 -5.34
N THR A 698 -204.83 -32.68 -5.73
CA THR A 698 -206.17 -32.93 -5.17
C THR A 698 -206.88 -34.14 -5.80
N ILE A 699 -206.39 -34.64 -6.94
CA ILE A 699 -206.94 -35.81 -7.63
C ILE A 699 -206.43 -37.12 -7.01
N GLU A 700 -205.20 -37.17 -6.49
CA GLU A 700 -204.63 -38.37 -5.83
C GLU A 700 -205.27 -38.68 -4.46
N GLU A 701 -205.80 -37.67 -3.75
CA GLU A 701 -206.41 -37.85 -2.43
C GLU A 701 -207.82 -38.48 -2.48
N LEU A 702 -208.53 -38.38 -3.61
CA LEU A 702 -209.85 -39.01 -3.81
C LEU A 702 -209.76 -40.54 -4.07
N GLU A 703 -208.63 -41.06 -4.54
CA GLU A 703 -208.52 -42.49 -4.92
C GLU A 703 -208.09 -43.41 -3.76
N LYS A 704 -207.39 -42.87 -2.74
CA LYS A 704 -206.86 -43.68 -1.62
C LYS A 704 -207.94 -44.05 -0.60
N GLY A 705 -208.87 -43.14 -0.28
CA GLY A 705 -209.91 -43.38 0.73
C GLY A 705 -211.01 -44.37 0.29
N MET A 706 -211.15 -44.61 -1.02
CA MET A 706 -212.16 -45.53 -1.55
C MET A 706 -211.73 -47.01 -1.45
N LYS A 707 -210.42 -47.30 -1.31
CA LYS A 707 -209.91 -48.69 -1.20
C LYS A 707 -210.02 -49.26 0.22
N GLU A 708 -209.77 -48.46 1.26
CA GLU A 708 -209.69 -48.96 2.64
C GLU A 708 -211.04 -49.39 3.24
N LYS A 709 -212.17 -48.88 2.72
CA LYS A 709 -213.51 -49.27 3.22
C LYS A 709 -214.05 -50.58 2.64
N ASN A 710 -213.57 -51.03 1.48
CA ASN A 710 -214.00 -52.29 0.88
C ASN A 710 -213.36 -53.51 1.56
N ASP A 711 -212.17 -53.38 2.13
CA ASP A 711 -211.47 -54.50 2.81
C ASP A 711 -212.09 -54.84 4.19
N GLY A 712 -212.78 -53.90 4.84
CA GLY A 712 -213.46 -54.14 6.12
C GLY A 712 -214.73 -54.99 6.01
N ILE A 713 -215.37 -55.01 4.83
CA ILE A 713 -216.60 -55.77 4.55
C ILE A 713 -216.32 -57.28 4.44
N LEU A 714 -215.08 -57.69 4.11
CA LEU A 714 -214.72 -59.10 3.90
C LEU A 714 -214.33 -59.85 5.20
N ASN A 715 -213.86 -59.16 6.24
CA ASN A 715 -213.41 -59.82 7.48
C ASN A 715 -214.56 -60.25 8.41
N LEU A 716 -215.69 -59.55 8.40
CA LEU A 716 -216.85 -59.90 9.23
C LEU A 716 -217.64 -61.11 8.68
N GLU A 717 -217.43 -61.49 7.41
CA GLU A 717 -217.95 -62.73 6.83
C GLU A 717 -217.15 -63.99 7.26
N GLU A 718 -215.87 -63.84 7.62
CA GLU A 718 -215.04 -64.95 8.12
C GLU A 718 -215.34 -65.26 9.60
N GLU A 719 -215.69 -64.26 10.40
CA GLU A 719 -216.12 -64.40 11.79
C GLU A 719 -217.48 -65.12 11.92
N LYS A 720 -218.36 -64.97 10.92
CA LYS A 720 -219.57 -65.79 10.78
C LYS A 720 -219.27 -67.29 10.59
N ARG A 721 -218.11 -67.68 10.03
CA ARG A 721 -217.78 -69.09 9.75
C ARG A 721 -217.11 -69.82 10.92
N GLU A 722 -216.36 -69.13 11.78
CA GLU A 722 -215.64 -69.76 12.90
C GLU A 722 -216.51 -69.96 14.16
N ALA A 723 -217.50 -69.10 14.39
CA ALA A 723 -218.49 -69.29 15.47
C ALA A 723 -219.37 -70.55 15.25
N ILE A 724 -219.61 -70.92 13.98
CA ILE A 724 -220.31 -72.16 13.57
C ILE A 724 -219.46 -73.42 13.85
N ARG A 725 -218.12 -73.32 13.90
CA ARG A 725 -217.21 -74.46 14.16
C ARG A 725 -216.97 -74.72 15.66
N GLN A 726 -217.03 -73.70 16.52
CA GLN A 726 -216.72 -73.81 17.95
C GLN A 726 -217.82 -74.47 18.82
N LEU A 727 -219.12 -74.41 18.48
CA LEU A 727 -220.20 -74.96 19.34
C LEU A 727 -220.84 -76.27 18.85
N CYS A 728 -220.63 -76.65 17.59
CA CYS A 728 -220.89 -78.03 17.15
C CYS A 728 -220.03 -79.07 17.92
N LEU A 729 -218.90 -78.66 18.52
CA LEU A 729 -218.06 -79.51 19.40
C LEU A 729 -218.63 -79.69 20.83
N TRP A 730 -219.55 -78.82 21.28
CA TRP A 730 -220.13 -78.91 22.64
C TRP A 730 -221.42 -79.76 22.67
N ILE A 731 -222.07 -79.90 21.51
CA ILE A 731 -223.23 -80.78 21.29
C ILE A 731 -222.84 -82.27 21.41
N ASP A 732 -221.60 -82.66 21.10
CA ASP A 732 -221.19 -84.09 21.09
C ASP A 732 -220.52 -84.59 22.38
N TYR A 733 -219.91 -83.72 23.22
CA TYR A 733 -219.29 -84.14 24.50
C TYR A 733 -220.29 -84.34 25.66
N HIS A 734 -221.44 -83.65 25.66
CA HIS A 734 -222.46 -83.79 26.71
C HIS A 734 -223.53 -84.85 26.42
N ARG A 735 -223.62 -85.31 25.17
CA ARG A 735 -224.47 -86.43 24.77
C ARG A 735 -223.92 -87.78 25.24
N ASP A 736 -222.59 -87.96 25.26
CA ASP A 736 -221.96 -89.27 25.53
C ASP A 736 -221.71 -89.59 27.02
N ARG A 737 -221.85 -88.65 27.97
CA ARG A 737 -221.42 -88.86 29.38
C ARG A 737 -222.53 -89.11 30.43
N TYR A 738 -223.81 -88.80 30.20
CA TYR A 738 -224.86 -89.01 31.24
C TYR A 738 -226.05 -89.89 30.81
N ASP A 739 -226.07 -90.38 29.58
CA ASP A 739 -226.67 -91.70 29.31
C ASP A 739 -225.99 -92.82 30.15
N HIS A 740 -224.83 -92.57 30.81
CA HIS A 740 -224.23 -93.44 31.83
C HIS A 740 -224.85 -93.31 33.26
N LEU A 741 -225.74 -92.33 33.50
CA LEU A 741 -226.50 -92.19 34.77
C LEU A 741 -228.02 -92.39 34.61
N LYS A 742 -228.45 -92.76 33.40
CA LYS A 742 -229.68 -93.52 33.17
C LYS A 742 -229.76 -94.84 33.96
N ASP A 743 -228.67 -95.35 34.54
CA ASP A 743 -228.63 -96.77 34.96
C ASP A 743 -228.43 -97.07 36.47
N ILE A 744 -228.29 -96.07 37.37
CA ILE A 744 -227.98 -96.36 38.80
C ILE A 744 -229.07 -95.96 39.85
N LEU A 745 -230.03 -95.04 39.62
CA LEU A 745 -231.03 -94.65 40.68
C LEU A 745 -232.42 -94.18 40.17
N SER A 746 -233.21 -94.95 39.44
CA SER A 746 -233.99 -96.05 40.02
C SER A 746 -234.52 -95.86 41.47
N ASN A 747 -234.92 -94.65 41.92
CA ASN A 747 -235.95 -94.47 42.97
C ASN A 747 -236.40 -93.01 43.30
N THR A 748 -237.72 -92.76 43.15
CA THR A 748 -238.58 -91.97 44.07
C THR A 748 -239.01 -90.52 43.70
N ARG A 749 -240.26 -90.47 43.20
CA ARG A 749 -241.43 -89.63 43.59
C ARG A 749 -241.50 -88.12 43.34
N ARG A 750 -242.72 -87.79 42.88
CA ARG A 750 -243.66 -86.71 43.25
C ARG A 750 -243.15 -85.28 43.04
N GLY A 751 -243.89 -84.39 42.40
CA GLY A 751 -245.33 -84.22 42.45
C GLY A 751 -245.66 -82.98 43.30
N GLN A 752 -246.85 -82.41 43.05
CA GLN A 752 -247.60 -81.50 43.92
C GLN A 752 -247.10 -80.05 44.00
N ARG A 753 -247.94 -79.08 43.62
CA ARG A 753 -249.06 -78.42 44.35
C ARG A 753 -248.57 -77.39 45.38
N GLY A 754 -249.27 -76.26 45.37
CA GLY A 754 -249.79 -75.62 46.59
C GLY A 754 -249.13 -74.30 46.98
N ALA A 755 -250.02 -73.37 47.39
CA ALA A 755 -249.83 -72.03 47.96
C ALA A 755 -249.57 -70.89 46.97
#